data_AF-A0AAD5IJP4-F1
#
_entry.id   AF-A0AAD5IJP4-F1
#
_cell.length_a   1.000
_cell.length_b   1.000
_cell.length_c   1.000
_cell.angle_alpha   90.00
_cell.angle_beta   90.00
_cell.angle_gamma   90.00
#
_symmetry.space_group_name_H-M   'P 1'
#
loop_
_entity.id
_entity.type
_entity.pdbx_description
1 polymer ?
#
loop_
_entity_poly.entity_id
_entity_poly.type
_entity_poly.pdbx_seq_one_letter_code
_entity_poly.pdbx_strand_id
1 'polypeptide(L)'
;MDRRSWLWRRKSSEKSPGETESSGSISSLSERFSDDQVYPTHSSQSPEVTSKAVTVDEEASDNVKTLAEKLSAALLNISAKEDLVKQHAKVAEEAVSGWEKAENEVLTLKQQLEAAGQKNSALEDRVGHLDGALKECVRQLRQAREEQEQKIQEAVTKKTRKWESTKFELENQLVDLQKQLETAKTEAAASVDLDLNSKLEAAEKENSALKLELLSRIEELEIRIIERDLSTQAAETASKLHLESVKKLAKLEAECRRLKAVARKASPMSDHKSFTASSIYVESFTDSQSDIGERLQAVENDTNKMSGLETNECEPSDSWASAVVTELDQFKNEKALGRNYMVPSVEINLMDDFLEMEKLAALPNTESGSYCSEVGLVSDQQNAGESSIKAKLEIMVHMNAELKEKLEKTETNKVELETALAESEKQLETLQNWVKYSEQKLVELKTQLALANDSKQAVEVEMKAANAAKEVAVSQLRIVEAEMKTQLALAKKSRQTVEEEVKIANEKKEVAESRLRVLEAQMKTLHAKVASLEEEVEKERTLSDKNFTVCQKLKDELSKMKHEAKLQHEANLQRLSNSNGELKIKQEKELAGAAIKFAECQKTIASLGQQLRSLATLDDFLIDSDKPLDLTGDGLQSSKNGEQWNLHSSDSCFVK
;
A
#
# COMPACT_ATOMS: atom_id res chain seq x y z
N MET A 1 12.50 -1.35 22.70
CA MET A 1 11.90 -0.86 23.96
C MET A 1 11.88 -2.02 24.96
N ASP A 2 12.15 -1.77 26.24
CA ASP A 2 12.22 -2.80 27.28
C ASP A 2 11.17 -2.53 28.37
N ARG A 3 10.22 -3.46 28.56
CA ARG A 3 9.37 -3.56 29.77
C ARG A 3 9.01 -5.02 30.10
N ARG A 4 9.95 -5.66 30.79
CA ARG A 4 9.86 -6.78 31.76
C ARG A 4 8.48 -7.28 32.24
N SER A 5 8.51 -8.55 32.70
CA SER A 5 7.53 -9.26 33.56
C SER A 5 6.26 -9.76 32.82
N TRP A 6 5.60 -10.86 33.21
CA TRP A 6 5.56 -11.53 34.53
C TRP A 6 6.27 -12.89 34.61
N LEU A 7 6.67 -13.26 35.84
CA LEU A 7 7.25 -14.56 36.20
C LEU A 7 6.18 -15.42 36.89
N TRP A 8 5.85 -16.59 36.35
CA TRP A 8 5.20 -17.65 37.12
C TRP A 8 6.22 -18.59 37.76
N ARG A 9 5.97 -18.92 39.02
CA ARG A 9 6.98 -19.37 39.97
C ARG A 9 7.23 -20.88 39.87
N ARG A 10 8.41 -21.29 39.38
CA ARG A 10 8.94 -22.63 39.71
C ARG A 10 9.04 -22.75 41.23
N LYS A 11 8.50 -23.82 41.82
CA LYS A 11 8.88 -24.32 43.15
C LYS A 11 9.64 -25.62 42.95
N SER A 12 10.90 -25.63 43.34
CA SER A 12 11.70 -26.86 43.49
C SER A 12 11.29 -27.60 44.76
N SER A 13 11.46 -28.93 44.80
CA SER A 13 11.40 -29.71 46.04
C SER A 13 12.19 -31.01 45.87
N GLU A 14 13.52 -30.91 45.88
CA GLU A 14 14.40 -32.07 46.03
C GLU A 14 15.20 -32.00 47.34
N LYS A 15 15.24 -33.15 48.03
CA LYS A 15 16.15 -33.58 49.12
C LYS A 15 16.60 -32.55 50.17
N SER A 16 16.23 -32.82 51.42
CA SER A 16 17.21 -33.05 52.49
C SER A 16 16.66 -34.07 53.51
N PRO A 17 17.49 -34.97 54.07
CA PRO A 17 17.15 -35.77 55.27
C PRO A 17 17.49 -35.02 56.57
N GLY A 18 17.10 -35.62 57.70
CA GLY A 18 17.24 -35.14 59.09
C GLY A 18 15.94 -35.47 59.85
N GLU A 19 15.88 -36.25 60.94
CA GLU A 19 16.68 -36.30 62.17
C GLU A 19 16.64 -35.01 63.01
N THR A 20 15.69 -34.91 63.94
CA THR A 20 15.93 -35.07 65.40
C THR A 20 14.64 -34.83 66.21
N GLU A 21 14.48 -35.57 67.32
CA GLU A 21 13.75 -35.26 68.58
C GLU A 21 12.28 -34.74 68.53
N SER A 22 11.34 -35.15 69.38
CA SER A 22 11.48 -35.57 70.79
C SER A 22 10.27 -36.34 71.35
N SER A 23 10.54 -37.28 72.28
CA SER A 23 9.79 -37.65 73.50
C SER A 23 8.26 -37.92 73.48
N GLY A 24 7.85 -39.13 73.91
CA GLY A 24 6.44 -39.50 74.13
C GLY A 24 6.20 -40.95 74.57
N SER A 25 6.85 -41.40 75.66
CA SER A 25 6.92 -42.83 76.05
C SER A 25 5.76 -43.35 76.92
N ILE A 26 5.28 -44.56 76.63
CA ILE A 26 5.07 -45.71 77.55
C ILE A 26 4.97 -46.98 76.66
N SER A 27 5.75 -48.06 76.83
CA SER A 27 5.90 -48.99 77.99
C SER A 27 4.68 -49.92 78.13
N SER A 28 4.78 -51.26 78.17
CA SER A 28 5.86 -52.25 77.89
C SER A 28 5.17 -53.58 77.45
N LEU A 29 5.80 -54.70 77.06
CA LEU A 29 7.19 -55.19 77.10
C LEU A 29 7.43 -56.16 75.89
N SER A 30 8.66 -56.65 75.69
CA SER A 30 8.97 -57.80 74.83
C SER A 30 10.12 -58.61 75.45
N GLU A 31 10.07 -59.94 75.41
CA GLU A 31 11.19 -60.80 75.82
C GLU A 31 11.17 -62.14 75.06
N ARG A 32 12.34 -62.57 74.54
CA ARG A 32 12.49 -63.81 73.76
C ARG A 32 13.93 -64.32 73.76
N PHE A 33 14.26 -65.14 74.76
CA PHE A 33 15.39 -66.07 74.77
C PHE A 33 14.83 -67.42 75.25
N SER A 34 15.03 -68.54 74.55
CA SER A 34 16.29 -69.29 74.38
C SER A 34 16.80 -69.90 75.68
N ASP A 35 16.33 -71.13 75.93
CA ASP A 35 17.16 -72.33 76.08
C ASP A 35 18.30 -72.31 77.11
N ASP A 36 18.10 -73.01 78.23
CA ASP A 36 18.96 -74.18 78.55
C ASP A 36 18.23 -75.16 79.49
N GLN A 37 18.87 -76.31 79.76
CA GLN A 37 18.33 -77.50 80.44
C GLN A 37 18.29 -77.37 81.98
N VAL A 38 17.43 -78.19 82.64
CA VAL A 38 17.79 -79.11 83.76
C VAL A 38 16.53 -79.76 84.41
N TYR A 39 16.48 -81.09 84.35
CA TYR A 39 15.79 -82.08 85.20
C TYR A 39 14.57 -81.73 86.11
N PRO A 40 13.49 -82.53 86.00
CA PRO A 40 12.61 -82.88 87.12
C PRO A 40 13.00 -84.25 87.74
N THR A 41 14.02 -84.28 88.59
CA THR A 41 14.52 -85.53 89.22
C THR A 41 13.67 -85.93 90.45
N HIS A 42 12.97 -87.07 90.32
CA HIS A 42 12.50 -87.98 91.37
C HIS A 42 12.38 -87.47 92.83
N SER A 43 11.16 -87.46 93.36
CA SER A 43 10.91 -87.63 94.80
C SER A 43 9.85 -88.70 95.05
N SER A 44 10.31 -89.94 95.18
CA SER A 44 9.48 -91.10 95.55
C SER A 44 9.65 -91.40 97.03
N GLN A 45 8.61 -91.24 97.85
CA GLN A 45 8.59 -91.89 99.17
C GLN A 45 7.17 -92.12 99.74
N SER A 46 6.92 -93.38 100.04
CA SER A 46 6.01 -93.89 101.08
C SER A 46 6.85 -94.90 101.90
N PRO A 47 6.41 -95.43 103.07
CA PRO A 47 5.23 -95.11 103.88
C PRO A 47 5.63 -94.87 105.37
N GLU A 48 4.74 -95.21 106.32
CA GLU A 48 4.95 -95.30 107.78
C GLU A 48 5.06 -93.93 108.53
N VAL A 49 4.75 -93.80 109.83
CA VAL A 49 4.76 -94.80 110.93
C VAL A 49 3.61 -94.65 111.93
N THR A 50 3.40 -95.70 112.73
CA THR A 50 2.68 -95.76 114.03
C THR A 50 1.16 -95.58 114.09
N SER A 51 0.48 -96.68 114.45
CA SER A 51 -0.64 -96.69 115.40
C SER A 51 -0.57 -98.00 116.19
N LYS A 52 -0.85 -97.97 117.50
CA LYS A 52 -0.46 -99.04 118.44
C LYS A 52 -1.61 -99.48 119.35
N ALA A 53 -1.90 -100.78 119.30
CA ALA A 53 -2.65 -101.60 120.26
C ALA A 53 -4.17 -101.37 120.46
N VAL A 54 -4.94 -102.37 119.98
CA VAL A 54 -5.98 -103.15 120.70
C VAL A 54 -7.02 -102.41 121.56
N THR A 55 -8.28 -102.41 121.08
CA THR A 55 -9.48 -103.09 121.67
C THR A 55 -10.59 -103.09 120.60
N VAL A 56 -10.82 -104.16 119.84
CA VAL A 56 -11.69 -105.32 120.16
C VAL A 56 -13.20 -104.98 120.15
N ASP A 57 -13.81 -105.30 119.01
CA ASP A 57 -15.16 -105.90 118.87
C ASP A 57 -16.44 -105.05 119.08
N GLU A 58 -16.54 -103.90 118.39
CA GLU A 58 -17.85 -103.37 117.94
C GLU A 58 -17.74 -102.47 116.68
N GLU A 59 -16.56 -101.88 116.45
CA GLU A 59 -16.23 -100.98 115.33
C GLU A 59 -16.63 -101.46 113.91
N ALA A 60 -16.74 -102.77 113.68
CA ALA A 60 -16.89 -103.34 112.34
C ALA A 60 -18.17 -102.88 111.60
N SER A 61 -19.28 -102.63 112.31
CA SER A 61 -20.54 -102.23 111.67
C SER A 61 -20.50 -100.78 111.18
N ASP A 62 -20.06 -99.85 112.03
CA ASP A 62 -20.05 -98.42 111.70
C ASP A 62 -18.84 -98.03 110.86
N ASN A 63 -17.72 -98.78 110.92
CA ASN A 63 -16.68 -98.68 109.91
C ASN A 63 -17.20 -99.07 108.52
N VAL A 64 -18.04 -100.10 108.37
CA VAL A 64 -18.64 -100.45 107.07
C VAL A 64 -19.63 -99.38 106.59
N LYS A 65 -20.48 -98.82 107.46
CA LYS A 65 -21.39 -97.71 107.09
C LYS A 65 -20.62 -96.46 106.67
N THR A 66 -19.67 -96.01 107.49
CA THR A 66 -18.89 -94.80 107.17
C THR A 66 -17.96 -95.00 105.99
N LEU A 67 -17.49 -96.22 105.71
CA LEU A 67 -16.81 -96.55 104.45
C LEU A 67 -17.78 -96.45 103.27
N ALA A 68 -18.98 -97.01 103.37
CA ALA A 68 -20.01 -96.93 102.33
C ALA A 68 -20.42 -95.48 102.02
N GLU A 69 -20.66 -94.64 103.04
CA GLU A 69 -20.95 -93.22 102.87
C GLU A 69 -19.78 -92.46 102.23
N LYS A 70 -18.54 -92.74 102.64
CA LYS A 70 -17.33 -92.19 101.99
C LYS A 70 -17.21 -92.64 100.53
N LEU A 71 -17.62 -93.88 100.21
CA LEU A 71 -17.58 -94.44 98.86
C LEU A 71 -18.69 -93.83 97.99
N SER A 72 -19.90 -93.64 98.50
CA SER A 72 -20.98 -92.89 97.83
C SER A 72 -20.61 -91.42 97.63
N ALA A 73 -20.01 -90.77 98.63
CA ALA A 73 -19.52 -89.39 98.50
C ALA A 73 -18.37 -89.29 97.49
N ALA A 74 -17.47 -90.28 97.43
CA ALA A 74 -16.43 -90.36 96.42
C ALA A 74 -17.01 -90.59 95.02
N LEU A 75 -18.01 -91.46 94.85
CA LEU A 75 -18.70 -91.68 93.58
C LEU A 75 -19.43 -90.43 93.09
N LEU A 76 -20.12 -89.69 93.97
CA LEU A 76 -20.76 -88.41 93.63
C LEU A 76 -19.73 -87.30 93.31
N ASN A 77 -18.56 -87.32 93.96
CA ASN A 77 -17.44 -86.42 93.66
C ASN A 77 -16.81 -86.77 92.30
N ILE A 78 -16.70 -88.07 91.98
CA ILE A 78 -16.25 -88.57 90.68
C ILE A 78 -17.23 -88.16 89.58
N SER A 79 -18.54 -88.41 89.74
CA SER A 79 -19.53 -88.03 88.70
C SER A 79 -19.60 -86.52 88.51
N ALA A 80 -19.57 -85.72 89.59
CA ALA A 80 -19.54 -84.26 89.47
C ALA A 80 -18.26 -83.74 88.78
N LYS A 81 -17.10 -84.39 89.00
CA LYS A 81 -15.86 -84.09 88.26
C LYS A 81 -15.92 -84.55 86.82
N GLU A 82 -16.53 -85.69 86.54
CA GLU A 82 -16.69 -86.23 85.19
C GLU A 82 -17.61 -85.33 84.35
N ASP A 83 -18.69 -84.82 84.93
CA ASP A 83 -19.59 -83.86 84.29
C ASP A 83 -18.93 -82.47 84.13
N LEU A 84 -18.09 -82.04 85.08
CA LEU A 84 -17.25 -80.86 84.91
C LEU A 84 -16.20 -81.04 83.78
N VAL A 85 -15.62 -82.23 83.64
CA VAL A 85 -14.73 -82.57 82.50
C VAL A 85 -15.50 -82.57 81.18
N LYS A 86 -16.74 -83.09 81.13
CA LYS A 86 -17.61 -82.99 79.94
C LYS A 86 -17.93 -81.53 79.59
N GLN A 87 -18.18 -80.67 80.58
CA GLN A 87 -18.39 -79.24 80.36
C GLN A 87 -17.11 -78.56 79.84
N HIS A 88 -15.94 -78.84 80.41
CA HIS A 88 -14.67 -78.29 79.93
C HIS A 88 -14.31 -78.79 78.51
N ALA A 89 -14.56 -80.06 78.19
CA ALA A 89 -14.40 -80.59 76.84
C ALA A 89 -15.30 -79.87 75.84
N LYS A 90 -16.60 -79.71 76.16
CA LYS A 90 -17.54 -78.97 75.30
C LYS A 90 -17.18 -77.50 75.11
N VAL A 91 -16.71 -76.82 76.16
CA VAL A 91 -16.23 -75.42 76.05
C VAL A 91 -14.95 -75.34 75.22
N ALA A 92 -14.07 -76.36 75.27
CA ALA A 92 -12.91 -76.44 74.38
C ALA A 92 -13.31 -76.69 72.92
N GLU A 93 -14.29 -77.57 72.65
CA GLU A 93 -14.84 -77.81 71.30
C GLU A 93 -15.53 -76.56 70.72
N GLU A 94 -16.34 -75.86 71.52
CA GLU A 94 -16.97 -74.59 71.13
C GLU A 94 -15.94 -73.47 70.91
N ALA A 95 -14.84 -73.46 71.67
CA ALA A 95 -13.73 -72.55 71.42
C ALA A 95 -13.00 -72.90 70.12
N VAL A 96 -12.58 -74.16 69.93
CA VAL A 96 -11.83 -74.61 68.74
C VAL A 96 -12.62 -74.38 67.46
N SER A 97 -13.90 -74.76 67.41
CA SER A 97 -14.76 -74.49 66.25
C SER A 97 -14.98 -72.99 66.00
N GLY A 98 -14.96 -72.16 67.05
CA GLY A 98 -14.92 -70.70 66.92
C GLY A 98 -13.61 -70.16 66.31
N TRP A 99 -12.45 -70.71 66.73
CA TRP A 99 -11.14 -70.39 66.17
C TRP A 99 -11.02 -70.84 64.70
N GLU A 100 -11.40 -72.08 64.37
CA GLU A 100 -11.41 -72.61 63.01
C GLU A 100 -12.31 -71.76 62.09
N LYS A 101 -13.50 -71.33 62.57
CA LYS A 101 -14.37 -70.43 61.81
C LYS A 101 -13.71 -69.07 61.55
N ALA A 102 -13.09 -68.48 62.57
CA ALA A 102 -12.39 -67.19 62.45
C ALA A 102 -11.17 -67.29 61.50
N GLU A 103 -10.42 -68.40 61.54
CA GLU A 103 -9.31 -68.64 60.60
C GLU A 103 -9.80 -68.79 59.16
N ASN A 104 -10.89 -69.53 58.93
CA ASN A 104 -11.52 -69.61 57.60
C ASN A 104 -12.02 -68.25 57.10
N GLU A 105 -12.65 -67.44 57.96
CA GLU A 105 -13.05 -66.06 57.62
C GLU A 105 -11.84 -65.20 57.23
N VAL A 106 -10.74 -65.25 58.01
CA VAL A 106 -9.47 -64.56 57.70
C VAL A 106 -8.86 -65.04 56.38
N LEU A 107 -8.90 -66.35 56.07
CA LEU A 107 -8.43 -66.89 54.79
C LEU A 107 -9.25 -66.37 53.60
N THR A 108 -10.58 -66.31 53.72
CA THR A 108 -11.42 -65.73 52.64
C THR A 108 -11.18 -64.24 52.46
N LEU A 109 -11.02 -63.47 53.54
CA LEU A 109 -10.67 -62.04 53.48
C LEU A 109 -9.29 -61.81 52.86
N LYS A 110 -8.31 -62.66 53.16
CA LYS A 110 -6.98 -62.62 52.54
C LYS A 110 -7.05 -62.88 51.03
N GLN A 111 -7.80 -63.88 50.59
CA GLN A 111 -8.01 -64.15 49.16
C GLN A 111 -8.74 -63.00 48.45
N GLN A 112 -9.73 -62.38 49.10
CA GLN A 112 -10.42 -61.20 48.56
C GLN A 112 -9.49 -59.99 48.45
N LEU A 113 -8.63 -59.75 49.44
CA LEU A 113 -7.62 -58.68 49.42
C LEU A 113 -6.58 -58.90 48.32
N GLU A 114 -6.10 -60.12 48.14
CA GLU A 114 -5.15 -60.47 47.08
C GLU A 114 -5.77 -60.30 45.68
N ALA A 115 -7.01 -60.78 45.48
CA ALA A 115 -7.76 -60.58 44.25
C ALA A 115 -8.13 -59.11 43.98
N ALA A 116 -8.26 -58.28 45.03
CA ALA A 116 -8.40 -56.82 44.89
C ALA A 116 -7.07 -56.16 44.53
N GLY A 117 -5.95 -56.60 45.12
CA GLY A 117 -4.60 -56.12 44.78
C GLY A 117 -4.24 -56.38 43.31
N GLN A 118 -4.47 -57.59 42.81
CA GLN A 118 -4.27 -57.94 41.40
C GLN A 118 -5.14 -57.12 40.43
N LYS A 119 -6.36 -56.75 40.84
CA LYS A 119 -7.23 -55.85 40.07
C LYS A 119 -6.72 -54.41 40.09
N ASN A 120 -6.18 -53.94 41.23
CA ASN A 120 -5.60 -52.60 41.34
C ASN A 120 -4.34 -52.46 40.46
N SER A 121 -3.41 -53.42 40.49
CA SER A 121 -2.22 -53.36 39.61
C SER A 121 -2.60 -53.35 38.12
N ALA A 122 -3.56 -54.20 37.71
CA ALA A 122 -4.07 -54.19 36.34
C ALA A 122 -4.80 -52.88 35.95
N LEU A 123 -5.36 -52.15 36.92
CA LEU A 123 -5.91 -50.81 36.71
C LEU A 123 -4.81 -49.74 36.62
N GLU A 124 -3.75 -49.83 37.43
CA GLU A 124 -2.59 -48.94 37.41
C GLU A 124 -1.83 -49.06 36.08
N ASP A 125 -1.56 -50.28 35.60
CA ASP A 125 -0.98 -50.54 34.28
C ASP A 125 -1.83 -49.92 33.17
N ARG A 126 -3.16 -50.11 33.24
CA ARG A 126 -4.10 -49.53 32.26
C ARG A 126 -4.12 -48.00 32.32
N VAL A 127 -3.99 -47.39 33.50
CA VAL A 127 -3.85 -45.93 33.64
C VAL A 127 -2.54 -45.45 33.03
N GLY A 128 -1.43 -46.17 33.23
CA GLY A 128 -0.14 -45.89 32.60
C GLY A 128 -0.20 -45.94 31.06
N HIS A 129 -0.86 -46.95 30.49
CA HIS A 129 -1.09 -47.04 29.05
C HIS A 129 -1.97 -45.89 28.52
N LEU A 130 -3.03 -45.51 29.24
CA LEU A 130 -3.90 -44.40 28.85
C LEU A 130 -3.21 -43.03 28.93
N ASP A 131 -2.39 -42.79 29.96
CA ASP A 131 -1.56 -41.58 30.08
C ASP A 131 -0.49 -41.52 28.98
N GLY A 132 0.13 -42.64 28.63
CA GLY A 132 1.04 -42.75 27.48
C GLY A 132 0.36 -42.40 26.15
N ALA A 133 -0.82 -42.97 25.88
CA ALA A 133 -1.62 -42.68 24.70
C ALA A 133 -2.10 -41.21 24.65
N LEU A 134 -2.50 -40.65 25.79
CA LEU A 134 -2.89 -39.24 25.92
C LEU A 134 -1.71 -38.30 25.64
N LYS A 135 -0.52 -38.60 26.17
CA LYS A 135 0.71 -37.82 25.91
C LYS A 135 1.07 -37.82 24.43
N GLU A 136 0.96 -38.96 23.75
CA GLU A 136 1.22 -39.07 22.32
C GLU A 136 0.15 -38.32 21.49
N CYS A 137 -1.13 -38.46 21.81
CA CYS A 137 -2.20 -37.68 21.18
C CYS A 137 -1.99 -36.16 21.33
N VAL A 138 -1.62 -35.70 22.53
CA VAL A 138 -1.27 -34.29 22.79
C VAL A 138 0.00 -33.85 22.03
N ARG A 139 0.98 -34.74 21.84
CA ARG A 139 2.16 -34.47 21.01
C ARG A 139 1.78 -34.30 19.53
N GLN A 140 0.95 -35.20 19.00
CA GLN A 140 0.46 -35.15 17.62
C GLN A 140 -0.38 -33.89 17.36
N LEU A 141 -1.28 -33.51 18.28
CA LEU A 141 -2.07 -32.28 18.20
C LEU A 141 -1.19 -31.01 18.17
N ARG A 142 -0.11 -30.98 18.96
CA ARG A 142 0.86 -29.86 18.94
C ARG A 142 1.60 -29.81 17.61
N GLN A 143 2.12 -30.95 17.13
CA GLN A 143 2.83 -31.04 15.86
C GLN A 143 1.92 -30.62 14.69
N ALA A 144 0.70 -31.15 14.59
CA ALA A 144 -0.25 -30.81 13.54
C ALA A 144 -0.63 -29.31 13.56
N ARG A 145 -0.75 -28.71 14.76
CA ARG A 145 -0.95 -27.25 14.90
C ARG A 145 0.25 -26.46 14.39
N GLU A 146 1.47 -26.88 14.72
CA GLU A 146 2.70 -26.18 14.33
C GLU A 146 2.98 -26.31 12.81
N GLU A 147 2.75 -27.48 12.23
CA GLU A 147 2.76 -27.68 10.78
C GLU A 147 1.69 -26.83 10.05
N GLN A 148 0.51 -26.66 10.64
CA GLN A 148 -0.56 -25.83 10.08
C GLN A 148 -0.24 -24.34 10.19
N GLU A 149 0.32 -23.90 11.33
CA GLU A 149 0.83 -22.54 11.53
C GLU A 149 1.94 -22.21 10.52
N GLN A 150 2.90 -23.13 10.30
CA GLN A 150 3.95 -22.95 9.29
C GLN A 150 3.35 -22.85 7.87
N LYS A 151 2.41 -23.72 7.49
CA LYS A 151 1.69 -23.64 6.20
C LYS A 151 0.98 -22.30 6.02
N ILE A 152 0.40 -21.74 7.08
CA ILE A 152 -0.23 -20.41 7.07
C ILE A 152 0.83 -19.31 6.87
N GLN A 153 1.95 -19.34 7.61
CA GLN A 153 3.02 -18.35 7.46
C GLN A 153 3.69 -18.40 6.08
N GLU A 154 3.88 -19.59 5.52
CA GLU A 154 4.34 -19.78 4.14
C GLU A 154 3.32 -19.25 3.13
N ALA A 155 2.01 -19.49 3.32
CA ALA A 155 0.94 -18.95 2.48
C ALA A 155 0.80 -17.42 2.57
N VAL A 156 1.01 -16.84 3.75
CA VAL A 156 1.01 -15.39 3.98
C VAL A 156 2.23 -14.74 3.33
N THR A 157 3.45 -15.17 3.65
CA THR A 157 4.69 -14.59 3.06
C THR A 157 4.72 -14.72 1.54
N LYS A 158 4.21 -15.84 1.00
CA LYS A 158 3.85 -16.02 -0.41
C LYS A 158 2.94 -14.90 -0.92
N LYS A 159 1.75 -14.71 -0.35
CA LYS A 159 0.79 -13.69 -0.79
C LYS A 159 1.31 -12.26 -0.57
N THR A 160 2.14 -12.01 0.42
CA THR A 160 2.81 -10.70 0.64
C THR A 160 3.76 -10.37 -0.51
N ARG A 161 4.69 -11.28 -0.87
CA ARG A 161 5.59 -11.08 -2.03
C ARG A 161 4.85 -10.89 -3.35
N LYS A 162 3.70 -11.56 -3.48
CA LYS A 162 2.76 -11.42 -4.61
C LYS A 162 2.04 -10.06 -4.65
N TRP A 163 2.00 -9.33 -3.53
CA TRP A 163 1.30 -8.04 -3.34
C TRP A 163 2.22 -6.82 -3.33
N GLU A 164 3.34 -6.86 -2.58
CA GLU A 164 4.51 -5.96 -2.75
C GLU A 164 4.81 -5.82 -4.26
N SER A 165 4.75 -6.99 -4.86
CA SER A 165 4.12 -7.37 -6.12
C SER A 165 3.49 -6.35 -7.06
N THR A 166 2.24 -6.66 -7.40
CA THR A 166 1.40 -5.89 -8.31
C THR A 166 1.39 -4.41 -7.94
N LYS A 167 1.54 -4.08 -6.66
CA LYS A 167 1.77 -2.71 -6.18
C LYS A 167 2.88 -2.02 -6.97
N PHE A 168 4.07 -2.61 -7.06
CA PHE A 168 5.19 -2.01 -7.77
C PHE A 168 5.00 -2.12 -9.32
N GLU A 169 4.20 -3.05 -9.89
CA GLU A 169 3.81 -2.98 -11.33
C GLU A 169 2.87 -1.80 -11.63
N LEU A 170 2.13 -1.34 -10.63
CA LEU A 170 1.27 -0.17 -10.75
C LEU A 170 2.06 1.12 -10.51
N GLU A 171 3.00 1.11 -9.57
CA GLU A 171 4.02 2.17 -9.49
C GLU A 171 4.80 2.28 -10.83
N ASN A 172 5.18 1.15 -11.48
CA ASN A 172 5.80 1.04 -12.83
C ASN A 172 4.97 1.62 -13.99
N GLN A 173 3.70 1.90 -13.74
CA GLN A 173 2.81 2.52 -14.73
C GLN A 173 2.64 4.01 -14.39
N LEU A 174 2.82 4.41 -13.13
CA LEU A 174 2.66 5.79 -12.70
C LEU A 174 3.80 6.70 -13.18
N VAL A 175 5.08 6.32 -13.08
CA VAL A 175 6.16 7.25 -13.45
C VAL A 175 6.53 7.15 -14.93
N ASP A 176 6.29 6.02 -15.62
CA ASP A 176 6.39 5.96 -17.08
C ASP A 176 5.24 6.79 -17.72
N LEU A 177 4.04 6.83 -17.13
CA LEU A 177 3.01 7.83 -17.46
C LEU A 177 3.44 9.26 -17.07
N GLN A 178 4.05 9.48 -15.90
CA GLN A 178 4.58 10.79 -15.50
C GLN A 178 5.73 11.27 -16.42
N LYS A 179 6.45 10.33 -17.02
CA LYS A 179 7.52 10.57 -17.99
C LYS A 179 6.94 10.95 -19.34
N GLN A 180 5.94 10.23 -19.83
CA GLN A 180 5.15 10.60 -21.01
C GLN A 180 4.47 11.97 -20.84
N LEU A 181 3.91 12.25 -19.66
CA LEU A 181 3.32 13.55 -19.32
C LEU A 181 4.35 14.69 -19.43
N GLU A 182 5.53 14.53 -18.81
CA GLU A 182 6.57 15.55 -18.87
C GLU A 182 7.22 15.66 -20.27
N THR A 183 7.35 14.58 -21.05
CA THR A 183 7.85 14.70 -22.45
C THR A 183 6.84 15.44 -23.32
N ALA A 184 5.56 15.03 -23.31
CA ALA A 184 4.50 15.70 -24.06
C ALA A 184 4.35 17.17 -23.66
N LYS A 185 4.53 17.50 -22.38
CA LYS A 185 4.57 18.88 -21.86
C LYS A 185 5.79 19.66 -22.34
N THR A 186 6.98 19.06 -22.43
CA THR A 186 8.15 19.72 -23.03
C THR A 186 8.04 19.87 -24.54
N GLU A 187 7.43 18.91 -25.23
CA GLU A 187 7.18 18.94 -26.68
C GLU A 187 6.14 20.01 -27.02
N ALA A 188 5.04 20.09 -26.27
CA ALA A 188 4.05 21.16 -26.40
C ALA A 188 4.65 22.54 -26.09
N ALA A 189 5.47 22.66 -25.03
CA ALA A 189 6.15 23.91 -24.72
C ALA A 189 7.13 24.34 -25.82
N ALA A 190 7.92 23.41 -26.37
CA ALA A 190 8.84 23.69 -27.49
C ALA A 190 8.09 24.02 -28.79
N SER A 191 6.96 23.37 -29.05
CA SER A 191 6.09 23.66 -30.20
C SER A 191 5.49 25.07 -30.11
N VAL A 192 5.06 25.48 -28.92
CA VAL A 192 4.52 26.84 -28.68
C VAL A 192 5.62 27.89 -28.75
N ASP A 193 6.80 27.62 -28.18
CA ASP A 193 7.95 28.53 -28.25
C ASP A 193 8.42 28.74 -29.70
N LEU A 194 8.49 27.67 -30.51
CA LEU A 194 8.88 27.76 -31.92
C LEU A 194 7.82 28.50 -32.77
N ASP A 195 6.54 28.26 -32.54
CA ASP A 195 5.44 29.00 -33.17
C ASP A 195 5.49 30.50 -32.82
N LEU A 196 5.62 30.84 -31.54
CA LEU A 196 5.71 32.23 -31.07
C LEU A 196 6.96 32.95 -31.59
N ASN A 197 8.12 32.30 -31.57
CA ASN A 197 9.36 32.88 -32.11
C ASN A 197 9.26 33.12 -33.63
N SER A 198 8.62 32.22 -34.39
CA SER A 198 8.39 32.42 -35.83
C SER A 198 7.47 33.63 -36.12
N LYS A 199 6.44 33.83 -35.29
CA LYS A 199 5.52 34.97 -35.37
C LYS A 199 6.19 36.28 -34.97
N LEU A 200 7.06 36.25 -33.96
CA LEU A 200 7.87 37.40 -33.54
C LEU A 200 8.83 37.80 -34.67
N GLU A 201 9.59 36.86 -35.25
CA GLU A 201 10.52 37.16 -36.34
C GLU A 201 9.79 37.71 -37.59
N ALA A 202 8.60 37.19 -37.90
CA ALA A 202 7.74 37.73 -38.96
C ALA A 202 7.30 39.18 -38.67
N ALA A 203 6.84 39.46 -37.45
CA ALA A 203 6.43 40.79 -37.02
C ALA A 203 7.61 41.79 -36.96
N GLU A 204 8.81 41.34 -36.59
CA GLU A 204 10.03 42.18 -36.62
C GLU A 204 10.46 42.52 -38.05
N LYS A 205 10.33 41.58 -39.00
CA LYS A 205 10.57 41.82 -40.44
C LYS A 205 9.54 42.80 -41.01
N GLU A 206 8.25 42.62 -40.69
CA GLU A 206 7.19 43.56 -41.09
C GLU A 206 7.42 44.96 -40.49
N ASN A 207 7.72 45.05 -39.19
CA ASN A 207 8.02 46.31 -38.52
C ASN A 207 9.24 47.03 -39.12
N SER A 208 10.25 46.26 -39.56
CA SER A 208 11.43 46.79 -40.25
C SER A 208 11.09 47.28 -41.67
N ALA A 209 10.27 46.55 -42.42
CA ALA A 209 9.78 46.98 -43.73
C ALA A 209 8.92 48.25 -43.64
N LEU A 210 8.02 48.33 -42.67
CA LEU A 210 7.19 49.51 -42.42
C LEU A 210 8.01 50.75 -42.01
N LYS A 211 9.11 50.57 -41.27
CA LYS A 211 10.07 51.66 -40.98
C LYS A 211 10.77 52.17 -42.24
N LEU A 212 11.17 51.27 -43.15
CA LEU A 212 11.81 51.64 -44.42
C LEU A 212 10.83 52.36 -45.37
N GLU A 213 9.59 51.88 -45.49
CA GLU A 213 8.53 52.57 -46.23
C GLU A 213 8.24 53.95 -45.63
N LEU A 214 8.17 54.08 -44.29
CA LEU A 214 7.96 55.37 -43.64
C LEU A 214 9.09 56.37 -43.94
N LEU A 215 10.36 55.94 -43.92
CA LEU A 215 11.49 56.79 -44.30
C LEU A 215 11.43 57.20 -45.78
N SER A 216 11.17 56.24 -46.68
CA SER A 216 10.95 56.48 -48.11
C SER A 216 9.85 57.53 -48.36
N ARG A 217 8.74 57.49 -47.60
CA ARG A 217 7.68 58.50 -47.68
C ARG A 217 8.04 59.87 -47.11
N ILE A 218 8.92 59.92 -46.11
CA ILE A 218 9.45 61.19 -45.59
C ILE A 218 10.35 61.84 -46.64
N GLU A 219 11.26 61.08 -47.26
CA GLU A 219 12.12 61.55 -48.35
C GLU A 219 11.31 61.99 -49.58
N GLU A 220 10.28 61.22 -49.98
CA GLU A 220 9.35 61.60 -51.05
C GLU A 220 8.61 62.92 -50.76
N LEU A 221 8.18 63.13 -49.51
CA LEU A 221 7.51 64.37 -49.10
C LEU A 221 8.48 65.56 -49.06
N GLU A 222 9.73 65.36 -48.62
CA GLU A 222 10.76 66.41 -48.65
C GLU A 222 11.09 66.84 -50.08
N ILE A 223 11.26 65.89 -51.01
CA ILE A 223 11.44 66.18 -52.44
C ILE A 223 10.25 66.99 -52.98
N ARG A 224 9.00 66.55 -52.73
CA ARG A 224 7.79 67.28 -53.18
C ARG A 224 7.67 68.68 -52.56
N ILE A 225 8.17 68.90 -51.34
CA ILE A 225 8.24 70.23 -50.71
C ILE A 225 9.22 71.11 -51.48
N ILE A 226 10.42 70.62 -51.77
CA ILE A 226 11.46 71.34 -52.53
C ILE A 226 10.98 71.65 -53.95
N GLU A 227 10.36 70.69 -54.65
CA GLU A 227 9.76 70.89 -55.97
C GLU A 227 8.67 71.96 -55.97
N ARG A 228 7.79 71.96 -54.96
CA ARG A 228 6.73 72.96 -54.78
C ARG A 228 7.32 74.35 -54.48
N ASP A 229 8.36 74.44 -53.67
CA ASP A 229 9.01 75.72 -53.35
C ASP A 229 9.78 76.29 -54.55
N LEU A 230 10.49 75.45 -55.31
CA LEU A 230 11.11 75.85 -56.60
C LEU A 230 10.05 76.26 -57.64
N SER A 231 8.92 75.53 -57.72
CA SER A 231 7.82 75.83 -58.63
C SER A 231 7.13 77.16 -58.27
N THR A 232 6.91 77.44 -56.98
CA THR A 232 6.38 78.74 -56.54
C THR A 232 7.39 79.87 -56.80
N GLN A 233 8.69 79.68 -56.58
CA GLN A 233 9.72 80.66 -56.95
C GLN A 233 9.77 80.92 -58.46
N ALA A 234 9.59 79.90 -59.30
CA ALA A 234 9.48 80.03 -60.75
C ALA A 234 8.21 80.80 -61.16
N ALA A 235 7.06 80.51 -60.53
CA ALA A 235 5.81 81.23 -60.76
C ALA A 235 5.89 82.70 -60.30
N GLU A 236 6.51 82.99 -59.16
CA GLU A 236 6.76 84.35 -58.67
C GLU A 236 7.66 85.14 -59.60
N THR A 237 8.78 84.56 -60.04
CA THR A 237 9.72 85.24 -60.96
C THR A 237 9.09 85.46 -62.34
N ALA A 238 8.34 84.49 -62.88
CA ALA A 238 7.54 84.66 -64.09
C ALA A 238 6.48 85.76 -63.94
N SER A 239 5.74 85.78 -62.82
CA SER A 239 4.75 86.82 -62.49
C SER A 239 5.38 88.21 -62.36
N LYS A 240 6.57 88.32 -61.77
CA LYS A 240 7.34 89.56 -61.62
C LYS A 240 7.82 90.10 -62.98
N LEU A 241 8.31 89.22 -63.86
CA LEU A 241 8.66 89.55 -65.24
C LEU A 241 7.44 89.91 -66.09
N HIS A 242 6.30 89.23 -65.89
CA HIS A 242 5.04 89.57 -66.54
C HIS A 242 4.52 90.94 -66.07
N LEU A 243 4.57 91.24 -64.76
CA LEU A 243 4.22 92.56 -64.24
C LEU A 243 5.13 93.66 -64.81
N GLU A 244 6.41 93.38 -65.05
CA GLU A 244 7.30 94.28 -65.78
C GLU A 244 6.95 94.42 -67.27
N SER A 245 6.61 93.34 -67.97
CA SER A 245 6.23 93.40 -69.38
C SER A 245 4.89 94.11 -69.56
N VAL A 246 3.93 93.92 -68.65
CA VAL A 246 2.68 94.69 -68.55
C VAL A 246 2.95 96.17 -68.25
N LYS A 247 3.88 96.50 -67.34
CA LYS A 247 4.31 97.90 -67.11
C LYS A 247 4.94 98.53 -68.36
N LYS A 248 5.73 97.77 -69.13
CA LYS A 248 6.32 98.22 -70.41
C LYS A 248 5.22 98.38 -71.48
N LEU A 249 4.29 97.43 -71.57
CA LEU A 249 3.17 97.45 -72.51
C LEU A 249 2.19 98.58 -72.21
N ALA A 250 1.85 98.85 -70.95
CA ALA A 250 1.00 99.97 -70.56
C ALA A 250 1.63 101.34 -70.90
N LYS A 251 2.95 101.48 -70.78
CA LYS A 251 3.69 102.68 -71.25
C LYS A 251 3.63 102.81 -72.77
N LEU A 252 3.87 101.72 -73.50
CA LEU A 252 3.76 101.69 -74.96
C LEU A 252 2.32 101.92 -75.44
N GLU A 253 1.31 101.47 -74.69
CA GLU A 253 -0.09 101.71 -75.01
C GLU A 253 -0.49 103.16 -74.71
N ALA A 254 -0.01 103.75 -73.62
CA ALA A 254 -0.16 105.19 -73.36
C ALA A 254 0.47 106.04 -74.47
N GLU A 255 1.66 105.67 -74.94
CA GLU A 255 2.30 106.29 -76.11
C GLU A 255 1.51 106.05 -77.41
N CYS A 256 1.01 104.85 -77.67
CA CYS A 256 0.13 104.58 -78.81
C CYS A 256 -1.20 105.36 -78.74
N ARG A 257 -1.77 105.56 -77.55
CA ARG A 257 -2.95 106.41 -77.31
C ARG A 257 -2.60 107.88 -77.54
N ARG A 258 -1.43 108.36 -77.09
CA ARG A 258 -0.90 109.70 -77.35
C ARG A 258 -0.69 109.95 -78.85
N LEU A 259 -0.05 109.01 -79.55
CA LEU A 259 0.16 109.08 -81.01
C LEU A 259 -1.16 109.04 -81.78
N LYS A 260 -2.12 108.19 -81.39
CA LYS A 260 -3.49 108.20 -81.96
C LYS A 260 -4.22 109.52 -81.68
N ALA A 261 -4.02 110.14 -80.51
CA ALA A 261 -4.59 111.45 -80.20
C ALA A 261 -3.93 112.59 -81.00
N VAL A 262 -2.62 112.54 -81.20
CA VAL A 262 -1.88 113.48 -82.08
C VAL A 262 -2.33 113.33 -83.54
N ALA A 263 -2.43 112.10 -84.05
CA ALA A 263 -2.94 111.84 -85.40
C ALA A 263 -4.38 112.36 -85.59
N ARG A 264 -5.27 112.15 -84.61
CA ARG A 264 -6.63 112.72 -84.58
C ARG A 264 -6.70 114.24 -84.39
N LYS A 265 -5.58 114.90 -84.07
CA LYS A 265 -5.47 116.36 -83.91
C LYS A 265 -4.65 117.02 -85.02
N ALA A 266 -4.20 116.24 -86.00
CA ALA A 266 -3.36 116.68 -87.13
C ALA A 266 -4.10 116.79 -88.48
N SER A 267 -5.41 116.51 -88.52
CA SER A 267 -6.27 116.85 -89.69
C SER A 267 -7.70 117.19 -89.27
N PRO A 268 -8.38 118.11 -89.99
CA PRO A 268 -9.82 118.23 -89.96
C PRO A 268 -10.49 117.12 -90.80
N MET A 269 -11.83 117.12 -90.78
CA MET A 269 -12.76 116.19 -91.45
C MET A 269 -12.35 115.64 -92.83
N SER A 270 -12.49 114.32 -92.99
CA SER A 270 -13.22 113.74 -94.12
C SER A 270 -13.79 112.37 -93.71
N ASP A 271 -15.02 112.10 -94.10
CA ASP A 271 -15.61 110.76 -94.04
C ASP A 271 -14.96 109.82 -95.06
N HIS A 272 -14.87 108.52 -94.73
CA HIS A 272 -15.69 107.51 -95.40
C HIS A 272 -15.48 106.08 -94.86
N LYS A 273 -16.48 105.24 -95.15
CA LYS A 273 -16.47 103.78 -95.42
C LYS A 273 -15.08 103.15 -95.63
N SER A 274 -14.79 101.90 -95.23
CA SER A 274 -15.60 100.80 -94.66
C SER A 274 -14.74 99.53 -94.49
N PHE A 275 -15.27 98.47 -93.86
CA PHE A 275 -14.77 97.07 -93.92
C PHE A 275 -13.38 96.79 -93.26
N THR A 276 -13.03 95.61 -92.74
CA THR A 276 -13.76 94.34 -92.43
C THR A 276 -13.01 93.58 -91.32
N ALA A 277 -13.76 92.94 -90.41
CA ALA A 277 -13.30 91.90 -89.45
C ALA A 277 -12.19 92.30 -88.43
N SER A 278 -12.00 91.56 -87.33
CA SER A 278 -12.72 90.36 -86.87
C SER A 278 -13.35 90.57 -85.49
N SER A 279 -14.56 90.04 -85.32
CA SER A 279 -15.29 89.97 -84.05
C SER A 279 -15.42 88.52 -83.66
N ILE A 280 -14.61 88.05 -82.70
CA ILE A 280 -14.87 86.84 -81.94
C ILE A 280 -14.65 87.17 -80.45
N TYR A 281 -15.70 87.65 -79.80
CA TYR A 281 -15.91 87.34 -78.38
C TYR A 281 -16.63 85.99 -78.37
N VAL A 282 -15.87 84.91 -78.20
CA VAL A 282 -16.40 83.59 -77.84
C VAL A 282 -15.53 83.07 -76.71
N GLU A 283 -16.05 83.30 -75.52
CA GLU A 283 -15.70 82.60 -74.30
C GLU A 283 -16.21 81.15 -74.37
N SER A 284 -15.56 80.25 -73.63
CA SER A 284 -16.00 78.89 -73.21
C SER A 284 -15.57 77.61 -73.97
N PHE A 285 -15.32 76.59 -73.12
CA PHE A 285 -15.29 75.13 -73.30
C PHE A 285 -14.11 74.35 -73.95
N THR A 286 -13.43 73.59 -73.07
CA THR A 286 -12.97 72.17 -73.17
C THR A 286 -12.01 71.70 -74.28
N ASP A 287 -10.88 71.10 -73.88
CA ASP A 287 -10.60 69.64 -73.98
C ASP A 287 -9.33 69.26 -73.15
N SER A 288 -8.97 67.97 -73.09
CA SER A 288 -7.85 67.29 -72.39
C SER A 288 -8.18 66.80 -70.96
N GLN A 289 -8.63 65.58 -70.67
CA GLN A 289 -8.23 64.18 -71.05
C GLN A 289 -7.27 63.51 -70.03
N SER A 290 -7.86 62.88 -69.00
CA SER A 290 -7.37 61.76 -68.15
C SER A 290 -8.36 61.68 -66.97
N ASP A 291 -9.43 60.87 -66.97
CA ASP A 291 -9.57 59.41 -67.16
C ASP A 291 -9.08 58.56 -65.97
N ILE A 292 -9.90 57.56 -65.62
CA ILE A 292 -9.83 56.64 -64.46
C ILE A 292 -9.88 57.33 -63.08
N GLY A 293 -10.75 56.94 -62.14
CA GLY A 293 -11.75 55.86 -62.19
C GLY A 293 -12.14 55.38 -60.78
N GLU A 294 -13.12 56.04 -60.18
CA GLU A 294 -13.59 55.75 -58.81
C GLU A 294 -14.32 54.39 -58.70
N ARG A 295 -13.88 53.50 -57.80
CA ARG A 295 -14.73 52.44 -57.23
C ARG A 295 -14.24 51.93 -55.86
N LEU A 296 -15.18 51.81 -54.94
CA LEU A 296 -15.05 51.15 -53.63
C LEU A 296 -15.62 49.71 -53.64
N GLN A 297 -15.19 48.94 -52.64
CA GLN A 297 -15.90 47.83 -51.97
C GLN A 297 -16.07 46.44 -52.64
N ALA A 298 -16.26 45.47 -51.73
CA ALA A 298 -16.56 44.04 -51.86
C ALA A 298 -15.42 43.11 -52.36
N VAL A 299 -15.29 41.83 -51.99
CA VAL A 299 -15.52 40.99 -50.77
C VAL A 299 -15.36 39.50 -51.20
N GLU A 300 -15.16 38.57 -50.26
CA GLU A 300 -15.26 37.09 -50.42
C GLU A 300 -14.12 36.29 -51.12
N ASN A 301 -13.21 35.78 -50.27
CA ASN A 301 -13.02 34.35 -49.90
C ASN A 301 -12.50 33.24 -50.88
N ASP A 302 -11.81 32.29 -50.21
CA ASP A 302 -11.56 30.87 -50.51
C ASP A 302 -10.64 30.42 -51.66
N THR A 303 -9.58 29.68 -51.29
CA THR A 303 -9.40 28.27 -51.75
C THR A 303 -8.42 27.45 -50.90
N ASN A 304 -8.74 26.15 -50.77
CA ASN A 304 -8.00 25.03 -50.15
C ASN A 304 -8.02 24.91 -48.61
N LYS A 305 -8.50 23.83 -47.96
CA LYS A 305 -8.43 22.35 -48.18
C LYS A 305 -7.11 21.71 -47.70
N MET A 306 -7.08 20.54 -47.04
CA MET A 306 -8.14 19.58 -46.66
C MET A 306 -8.07 19.20 -45.16
N SER A 307 -9.22 18.85 -44.56
CA SER A 307 -9.31 17.89 -43.45
C SER A 307 -9.60 16.48 -44.00
N GLY A 308 -9.34 15.43 -43.21
CA GLY A 308 -9.66 14.04 -43.59
C GLY A 308 -10.57 13.34 -42.58
N LEU A 309 -11.30 12.31 -43.02
CA LEU A 309 -11.85 11.24 -42.19
C LEU A 309 -12.18 9.99 -43.03
N GLU A 310 -12.08 8.82 -42.38
CA GLU A 310 -12.77 7.52 -42.59
C GLU A 310 -13.34 7.07 -43.95
N THR A 311 -12.92 5.86 -44.37
CA THR A 311 -13.73 4.60 -44.44
C THR A 311 -12.73 3.43 -44.48
N ASN A 312 -12.75 2.40 -43.61
CA ASN A 312 -13.76 1.36 -43.29
C ASN A 312 -13.64 0.11 -44.20
N GLU A 313 -14.14 -1.03 -43.71
CA GLU A 313 -14.13 -2.39 -44.28
C GLU A 313 -12.78 -3.16 -44.27
N CYS A 314 -12.72 -4.49 -44.23
CA CYS A 314 -13.56 -5.53 -43.58
C CYS A 314 -12.80 -6.88 -43.67
N GLU A 315 -12.98 -7.80 -42.72
CA GLU A 315 -12.66 -9.23 -42.88
C GLU A 315 -13.59 -9.88 -43.93
N PRO A 316 -13.24 -10.99 -44.64
CA PRO A 316 -13.04 -12.29 -43.97
C PRO A 316 -12.17 -13.38 -44.68
N SER A 317 -12.17 -14.57 -44.05
CA SER A 317 -12.15 -15.93 -44.65
C SER A 317 -10.83 -16.65 -45.00
N ASP A 318 -10.58 -17.69 -44.18
CA ASP A 318 -10.50 -19.11 -44.58
C ASP A 318 -9.23 -19.75 -45.20
N SER A 319 -8.46 -20.39 -44.28
CA SER A 319 -8.45 -21.86 -44.09
C SER A 319 -7.31 -22.73 -44.67
N TRP A 320 -7.15 -23.91 -44.03
CA TRP A 320 -6.21 -25.03 -44.27
C TRP A 320 -4.71 -24.70 -44.11
N ALA A 321 -4.04 -25.13 -43.03
CA ALA A 321 -3.41 -26.45 -42.83
C ALA A 321 -2.18 -26.68 -43.75
N SER A 322 -1.03 -27.21 -43.28
CA SER A 322 -0.85 -28.25 -42.24
C SER A 322 0.57 -28.24 -41.61
N ALA A 323 0.86 -29.26 -40.78
CA ALA A 323 2.15 -29.69 -40.24
C ALA A 323 2.79 -28.90 -39.07
N VAL A 324 2.58 -29.40 -37.85
CA VAL A 324 3.60 -30.16 -37.07
C VAL A 324 2.87 -31.17 -36.19
N VAL A 325 3.54 -32.25 -35.77
CA VAL A 325 2.95 -33.45 -35.13
C VAL A 325 3.47 -33.61 -33.69
N THR A 326 2.80 -34.47 -32.89
CA THR A 326 3.10 -34.89 -31.51
C THR A 326 2.59 -33.91 -30.41
N GLU A 327 2.07 -34.36 -29.26
CA GLU A 327 1.94 -35.75 -28.78
C GLU A 327 0.75 -35.99 -27.82
N LEU A 328 0.47 -37.29 -27.63
CA LEU A 328 -0.09 -37.94 -26.45
C LEU A 328 -1.61 -37.83 -26.17
N ASP A 329 -2.33 -38.90 -26.56
CA ASP A 329 -3.58 -39.32 -25.89
C ASP A 329 -3.49 -40.79 -25.44
N GLN A 330 -4.39 -41.13 -24.51
CA GLN A 330 -4.37 -42.17 -23.47
C GLN A 330 -4.30 -43.67 -23.86
N PHE A 331 -4.06 -44.47 -22.81
CA PHE A 331 -4.39 -45.89 -22.62
C PHE A 331 -3.83 -46.97 -23.55
N LYS A 332 -2.91 -47.77 -23.00
CA LYS A 332 -2.90 -49.24 -23.18
C LYS A 332 -2.47 -49.95 -21.90
N ASN A 333 -3.16 -51.04 -21.56
CA ASN A 333 -2.76 -51.97 -20.50
C ASN A 333 -1.92 -53.09 -21.11
N GLU A 334 -0.82 -53.48 -20.47
CA GLU A 334 -0.16 -54.76 -20.72
C GLU A 334 0.43 -55.34 -19.43
N LYS A 335 0.30 -56.65 -19.23
CA LYS A 335 0.76 -57.36 -18.02
C LYS A 335 2.08 -58.09 -18.30
N ALA A 336 3.07 -57.93 -17.42
CA ALA A 336 4.28 -58.76 -17.46
C ALA A 336 4.70 -59.28 -16.08
N LEU A 337 4.55 -60.60 -15.93
CA LEU A 337 5.39 -61.54 -15.16
C LEU A 337 5.71 -61.27 -13.66
N GLY A 338 5.16 -62.12 -12.78
CA GLY A 338 5.38 -62.07 -11.32
C GLY A 338 5.39 -63.45 -10.63
N ARG A 339 6.12 -64.43 -11.19
CA ARG A 339 6.58 -65.72 -10.58
C ARG A 339 5.62 -66.46 -9.62
N ASN A 340 5.15 -67.64 -10.02
CA ASN A 340 4.82 -68.75 -9.12
C ASN A 340 5.44 -70.06 -9.64
N TYR A 341 5.80 -70.96 -8.72
CA TYR A 341 6.47 -72.25 -9.02
C TYR A 341 5.46 -73.41 -9.16
N MET A 342 5.90 -74.52 -9.76
CA MET A 342 5.13 -75.76 -9.88
C MET A 342 5.30 -76.69 -8.66
N VAL A 343 4.17 -77.21 -8.16
CA VAL A 343 3.83 -78.65 -8.01
C VAL A 343 4.90 -79.57 -7.40
N PRO A 344 4.60 -80.24 -6.26
CA PRO A 344 4.08 -81.61 -6.35
C PRO A 344 2.78 -81.88 -5.58
N SER A 345 2.14 -82.99 -5.98
CA SER A 345 0.88 -83.55 -5.50
C SER A 345 0.97 -84.24 -4.13
N VAL A 346 -0.15 -84.23 -3.41
CA VAL A 346 -0.59 -85.38 -2.58
C VAL A 346 -2.08 -85.59 -2.88
N GLU A 347 -2.38 -86.68 -3.58
CA GLU A 347 -3.76 -87.17 -3.77
C GLU A 347 -4.00 -88.23 -2.69
N ILE A 348 -4.88 -87.94 -1.73
CA ILE A 348 -5.21 -88.87 -0.65
C ILE A 348 -6.39 -89.73 -1.10
N ASN A 349 -6.11 -90.97 -1.50
CA ASN A 349 -7.13 -91.97 -1.84
C ASN A 349 -7.88 -92.44 -0.59
N LEU A 350 -8.72 -91.59 -0.02
CA LEU A 350 -9.57 -91.89 1.14
C LEU A 350 -10.63 -92.99 0.86
N MET A 351 -10.65 -93.57 -0.34
CA MET A 351 -11.59 -94.60 -0.77
C MET A 351 -11.04 -96.03 -0.69
N ASP A 352 -9.71 -96.21 -0.67
CA ASP A 352 -9.08 -97.54 -0.65
C ASP A 352 -9.23 -98.21 0.74
N ASP A 353 -9.04 -97.46 1.83
CA ASP A 353 -9.15 -97.96 3.21
C ASP A 353 -10.55 -98.57 3.53
N PHE A 354 -11.61 -98.03 2.93
CA PHE A 354 -12.98 -98.55 3.10
C PHE A 354 -13.18 -99.93 2.45
N LEU A 355 -12.45 -100.23 1.36
CA LEU A 355 -12.51 -101.51 0.65
C LEU A 355 -11.68 -102.63 1.32
N GLU A 356 -10.79 -102.30 2.25
CA GLU A 356 -10.19 -103.28 3.16
C GLU A 356 -11.11 -103.60 4.35
N MET A 357 -11.72 -102.58 4.94
CA MET A 357 -12.64 -102.76 6.07
C MET A 357 -13.89 -103.59 5.71
N GLU A 358 -14.42 -103.47 4.48
CA GLU A 358 -15.52 -104.32 4.00
C GLU A 358 -15.12 -105.80 3.89
N LYS A 359 -13.86 -106.12 3.55
CA LYS A 359 -13.36 -107.51 3.53
C LYS A 359 -13.20 -108.09 4.93
N LEU A 360 -12.78 -107.27 5.91
CA LEU A 360 -12.65 -107.71 7.30
C LEU A 360 -14.02 -107.98 7.96
N ALA A 361 -15.06 -107.25 7.55
CA ALA A 361 -16.44 -107.49 8.01
C ALA A 361 -17.09 -108.75 7.40
N ALA A 362 -16.54 -109.32 6.32
CA ALA A 362 -17.11 -110.46 5.60
C ALA A 362 -16.68 -111.85 6.12
N LEU A 363 -15.94 -111.92 7.23
CA LEU A 363 -15.50 -113.18 7.83
C LEU A 363 -16.56 -113.75 8.80
N PRO A 364 -17.14 -114.94 8.55
CA PRO A 364 -17.99 -115.61 9.52
C PRO A 364 -17.13 -116.23 10.63
N ASN A 365 -17.04 -115.58 11.78
CA ASN A 365 -16.42 -116.18 12.97
C ASN A 365 -17.23 -117.41 13.40
N THR A 366 -16.59 -118.57 13.37
CA THR A 366 -17.19 -119.87 13.66
C THR A 366 -17.37 -120.11 15.16
N GLU A 367 -18.50 -120.72 15.53
CA GLU A 367 -18.80 -121.10 16.90
C GLU A 367 -17.86 -122.22 17.38
N SER A 368 -16.89 -121.90 18.24
CA SER A 368 -15.99 -122.88 18.87
C SER A 368 -16.63 -123.49 20.13
N GLY A 369 -17.83 -124.05 19.98
CA GLY A 369 -18.58 -124.74 21.03
C GLY A 369 -18.09 -126.17 21.25
N SER A 370 -16.97 -126.35 21.95
CA SER A 370 -16.38 -127.67 22.21
C SER A 370 -16.96 -128.37 23.44
N TYR A 371 -16.91 -129.71 23.40
CA TYR A 371 -17.32 -130.71 24.40
C TYR A 371 -18.82 -130.91 24.68
N CYS A 372 -19.30 -132.11 25.04
CA CYS A 372 -18.94 -133.50 24.68
C CYS A 372 -19.98 -134.43 25.33
N SER A 373 -20.85 -135.10 24.56
CA SER A 373 -21.87 -136.00 25.12
C SER A 373 -21.47 -137.48 25.01
N GLU A 374 -20.85 -137.96 26.08
CA GLU A 374 -21.02 -139.28 26.71
C GLU A 374 -21.16 -140.54 25.82
N VAL A 375 -20.15 -141.42 25.90
CA VAL A 375 -20.17 -142.78 25.35
C VAL A 375 -20.36 -143.79 26.48
N GLY A 376 -21.36 -144.69 26.36
CA GLY A 376 -21.60 -145.78 27.32
C GLY A 376 -22.23 -147.00 26.65
N LEU A 377 -21.55 -148.15 26.69
CA LEU A 377 -21.97 -149.39 26.04
C LEU A 377 -22.63 -150.39 27.01
N VAL A 378 -23.74 -150.96 26.55
CA VAL A 378 -24.33 -152.29 26.79
C VAL A 378 -23.50 -153.26 27.67
N SER A 379 -24.05 -153.77 28.78
CA SER A 379 -24.55 -155.17 28.89
C SER A 379 -24.97 -155.59 30.32
N ASP A 380 -25.86 -156.58 30.38
CA ASP A 380 -26.68 -157.12 31.48
C ASP A 380 -26.03 -157.65 32.79
N GLN A 381 -26.95 -157.95 33.72
CA GLN A 381 -26.93 -159.04 34.73
C GLN A 381 -26.34 -158.81 36.14
N GLN A 382 -27.20 -158.22 36.98
CA GLN A 382 -27.46 -158.57 38.40
C GLN A 382 -26.42 -158.27 39.52
N ASN A 383 -26.91 -157.51 40.51
CA ASN A 383 -26.66 -157.63 41.95
C ASN A 383 -25.36 -157.06 42.58
N ALA A 384 -25.12 -155.75 42.43
CA ALA A 384 -24.21 -154.97 43.29
C ALA A 384 -24.66 -153.49 43.47
N GLY A 385 -25.94 -153.27 43.78
CA GLY A 385 -26.62 -151.97 43.65
C GLY A 385 -25.93 -150.78 44.36
N GLU A 386 -25.59 -150.92 45.64
CA GLU A 386 -25.09 -149.80 46.45
C GLU A 386 -23.65 -149.37 46.07
N SER A 387 -22.81 -150.31 45.64
CA SER A 387 -21.42 -150.03 45.24
C SER A 387 -21.34 -149.13 44.00
N SER A 388 -22.13 -149.46 42.96
CA SER A 388 -22.18 -148.67 41.73
C SER A 388 -22.78 -147.28 41.95
N ILE A 389 -23.81 -147.16 42.79
CA ILE A 389 -24.42 -145.88 43.15
C ILE A 389 -23.44 -145.01 43.95
N LYS A 390 -22.72 -145.58 44.92
CA LYS A 390 -21.72 -144.85 45.70
C LYS A 390 -20.59 -144.29 44.84
N ALA A 391 -20.01 -145.09 43.94
CA ALA A 391 -18.96 -144.62 43.04
C ALA A 391 -19.45 -143.47 42.12
N LYS A 392 -20.67 -143.57 41.60
CA LYS A 392 -21.30 -142.48 40.81
C LYS A 392 -21.54 -141.22 41.66
N LEU A 393 -21.92 -141.37 42.93
CA LEU A 393 -22.10 -140.24 43.85
C LEU A 393 -20.76 -139.56 44.17
N GLU A 394 -19.68 -140.32 44.38
CA GLU A 394 -18.34 -139.77 44.65
C GLU A 394 -17.78 -139.02 43.42
N ILE A 395 -17.98 -139.54 42.21
CA ILE A 395 -17.67 -138.84 40.94
C ILE A 395 -18.50 -137.54 40.84
N MET A 396 -19.79 -137.59 41.15
CA MET A 396 -20.69 -136.43 41.09
C MET A 396 -20.32 -135.37 42.14
N VAL A 397 -19.85 -135.77 43.32
CA VAL A 397 -19.33 -134.84 44.35
C VAL A 397 -18.04 -134.18 43.87
N HIS A 398 -17.12 -134.93 43.24
CA HIS A 398 -15.91 -134.35 42.65
C HIS A 398 -16.22 -133.37 41.51
N MET A 399 -17.16 -133.72 40.61
CA MET A 399 -17.61 -132.82 39.54
C MET A 399 -18.26 -131.54 40.11
N ASN A 400 -19.08 -131.64 41.15
CA ASN A 400 -19.66 -130.46 41.82
C ASN A 400 -18.59 -129.60 42.50
N ALA A 401 -17.54 -130.20 43.10
CA ALA A 401 -16.42 -129.44 43.66
C ALA A 401 -15.63 -128.71 42.57
N GLU A 402 -15.32 -129.38 41.46
CA GLU A 402 -14.59 -128.79 40.33
C GLU A 402 -15.42 -127.69 39.63
N LEU A 403 -16.74 -127.89 39.48
CA LEU A 403 -17.66 -126.85 38.98
C LEU A 403 -17.76 -125.67 39.94
N LYS A 404 -17.70 -125.90 41.27
CA LYS A 404 -17.69 -124.81 42.26
C LYS A 404 -16.38 -124.02 42.23
N GLU A 405 -15.23 -124.68 42.13
CA GLU A 405 -13.92 -124.03 41.96
C GLU A 405 -13.88 -123.20 40.67
N LYS A 406 -14.40 -123.76 39.57
CA LYS A 406 -14.54 -123.03 38.30
C LYS A 406 -15.48 -121.82 38.44
N LEU A 407 -16.61 -121.97 39.14
CA LEU A 407 -17.56 -120.87 39.39
C LEU A 407 -16.91 -119.74 40.20
N GLU A 408 -16.24 -120.08 41.30
CA GLU A 408 -15.53 -119.15 42.17
C GLU A 408 -14.43 -118.40 41.40
N LYS A 409 -13.67 -119.12 40.57
CA LYS A 409 -12.67 -118.53 39.64
C LYS A 409 -13.30 -117.67 38.54
N THR A 410 -14.48 -118.01 38.01
CA THR A 410 -15.16 -117.12 37.05
C THR A 410 -15.68 -115.86 37.72
N GLU A 411 -16.10 -115.92 38.98
CA GLU A 411 -16.56 -114.74 39.73
C GLU A 411 -15.39 -113.82 40.10
N THR A 412 -14.22 -114.35 40.49
CA THR A 412 -13.01 -113.51 40.68
C THR A 412 -12.58 -112.85 39.38
N ASN A 413 -12.52 -113.61 38.28
CA ASN A 413 -12.16 -113.07 36.96
C ASN A 413 -13.16 -111.99 36.49
N LYS A 414 -14.45 -112.16 36.79
CA LYS A 414 -15.50 -111.19 36.50
C LYS A 414 -15.29 -109.89 37.30
N VAL A 415 -15.03 -109.96 38.60
CA VAL A 415 -14.76 -108.77 39.43
C VAL A 415 -13.48 -108.06 38.97
N GLU A 416 -12.43 -108.79 38.59
CA GLU A 416 -11.22 -108.21 37.98
C GLU A 416 -11.56 -107.45 36.69
N LEU A 417 -12.36 -108.05 35.79
CA LEU A 417 -12.81 -107.42 34.55
C LEU A 417 -13.72 -106.20 34.80
N GLU A 418 -14.61 -106.24 35.80
CA GLU A 418 -15.46 -105.11 36.20
C GLU A 418 -14.62 -103.94 36.72
N THR A 419 -13.58 -104.19 37.53
CA THR A 419 -12.67 -103.13 37.99
C THR A 419 -11.78 -102.57 36.86
N ALA A 420 -11.33 -103.41 35.93
CA ALA A 420 -10.58 -102.98 34.75
C ALA A 420 -11.44 -102.14 33.79
N LEU A 421 -12.72 -102.49 33.64
CA LEU A 421 -13.70 -101.72 32.88
C LEU A 421 -13.92 -100.33 33.51
N ALA A 422 -14.14 -100.26 34.82
CA ALA A 422 -14.37 -98.99 35.52
C ALA A 422 -13.15 -98.02 35.43
N GLU A 423 -11.91 -98.53 35.51
CA GLU A 423 -10.72 -97.70 35.30
C GLU A 423 -10.56 -97.27 33.82
N SER A 424 -10.95 -98.12 32.87
CA SER A 424 -11.00 -97.77 31.44
C SER A 424 -12.03 -96.67 31.14
N GLU A 425 -13.23 -96.76 31.69
CA GLU A 425 -14.29 -95.74 31.60
C GLU A 425 -13.83 -94.40 32.20
N LYS A 426 -13.16 -94.44 33.36
CA LYS A 426 -12.55 -93.28 34.01
C LYS A 426 -11.44 -92.65 33.16
N GLN A 427 -10.59 -93.44 32.51
CA GLN A 427 -9.60 -92.92 31.56
C GLN A 427 -10.28 -92.29 30.33
N LEU A 428 -11.31 -92.92 29.78
CA LEU A 428 -12.11 -92.39 28.67
C LEU A 428 -12.73 -91.03 29.03
N GLU A 429 -13.32 -90.89 30.21
CA GLU A 429 -13.86 -89.61 30.72
C GLU A 429 -12.78 -88.52 30.80
N THR A 430 -11.58 -88.83 31.32
CA THR A 430 -10.49 -87.84 31.35
C THR A 430 -10.01 -87.41 29.97
N LEU A 431 -9.92 -88.36 29.02
CA LEU A 431 -9.53 -88.07 27.63
C LEU A 431 -10.61 -87.26 26.90
N GLN A 432 -11.89 -87.59 27.07
CA GLN A 432 -13.00 -86.81 26.52
C GLN A 432 -12.99 -85.37 27.03
N ASN A 433 -12.73 -85.16 28.33
CA ASN A 433 -12.69 -83.81 28.90
C ASN A 433 -11.44 -83.02 28.46
N TRP A 434 -10.31 -83.69 28.22
CA TRP A 434 -9.14 -83.09 27.58
C TRP A 434 -9.42 -82.68 26.13
N VAL A 435 -10.11 -83.53 25.36
CA VAL A 435 -10.54 -83.22 23.97
C VAL A 435 -11.46 -81.99 23.97
N LYS A 436 -12.54 -81.97 24.78
CA LYS A 436 -13.47 -80.83 24.89
C LYS A 436 -12.73 -79.51 25.18
N TYR A 437 -11.76 -79.52 26.10
CA TYR A 437 -10.92 -78.34 26.40
C TYR A 437 -10.05 -77.93 25.20
N SER A 438 -9.44 -78.89 24.50
CA SER A 438 -8.64 -78.61 23.30
C SER A 438 -9.46 -78.03 22.14
N GLU A 439 -10.70 -78.50 21.96
CA GLU A 439 -11.66 -78.00 20.96
C GLU A 439 -12.10 -76.57 21.27
N GLN A 440 -12.48 -76.30 22.54
CA GLN A 440 -12.81 -74.94 23.00
C GLN A 440 -11.66 -73.97 22.73
N LYS A 441 -10.43 -74.36 23.05
CA LYS A 441 -9.23 -73.54 22.82
C LYS A 441 -8.91 -73.35 21.34
N LEU A 442 -9.20 -74.34 20.50
CA LEU A 442 -9.09 -74.21 19.04
C LEU A 442 -10.13 -73.23 18.47
N VAL A 443 -11.36 -73.21 19.01
CA VAL A 443 -12.40 -72.23 18.64
C VAL A 443 -12.03 -70.82 19.09
N GLU A 444 -11.48 -70.67 20.29
CA GLU A 444 -10.98 -69.39 20.80
C GLU A 444 -9.85 -68.84 19.92
N LEU A 445 -8.82 -69.64 19.62
CA LEU A 445 -7.72 -69.21 18.74
C LEU A 445 -8.19 -68.89 17.31
N LYS A 446 -9.17 -69.61 16.78
CA LYS A 446 -9.80 -69.29 15.48
C LYS A 446 -10.56 -67.97 15.49
N THR A 447 -11.27 -67.64 16.58
CA THR A 447 -11.99 -66.35 16.71
C THR A 447 -11.03 -65.19 16.94
N GLN A 448 -9.97 -65.37 17.75
CA GLN A 448 -8.90 -64.38 17.88
C GLN A 448 -8.19 -64.12 16.54
N LEU A 449 -7.92 -65.16 15.74
CA LEU A 449 -7.32 -65.03 14.40
C LEU A 449 -8.23 -64.28 13.42
N ALA A 450 -9.54 -64.53 13.44
CA ALA A 450 -10.51 -63.81 12.62
C ALA A 450 -10.53 -62.31 12.97
N LEU A 451 -10.71 -61.97 14.26
CA LEU A 451 -10.71 -60.59 14.74
C LEU A 451 -9.39 -59.86 14.42
N ALA A 452 -8.24 -60.54 14.55
CA ALA A 452 -6.95 -60.00 14.16
C ALA A 452 -6.88 -59.70 12.66
N ASN A 453 -7.37 -60.60 11.80
CA ASN A 453 -7.35 -60.40 10.35
C ASN A 453 -8.34 -59.31 9.90
N ASP A 454 -9.52 -59.23 10.51
CA ASP A 454 -10.51 -58.17 10.24
C ASP A 454 -9.95 -56.79 10.64
N SER A 455 -9.30 -56.69 11.81
CA SER A 455 -8.65 -55.44 12.24
C SER A 455 -7.50 -55.02 11.32
N LYS A 456 -6.69 -55.99 10.85
CA LYS A 456 -5.65 -55.77 9.84
C LYS A 456 -6.25 -55.25 8.53
N GLN A 457 -7.35 -55.83 8.05
CA GLN A 457 -8.01 -55.38 6.82
C GLN A 457 -8.61 -53.97 6.96
N ALA A 458 -9.18 -53.63 8.12
CA ALA A 458 -9.63 -52.28 8.42
C ALA A 458 -8.47 -51.26 8.35
N VAL A 459 -7.36 -51.54 9.04
CA VAL A 459 -6.15 -50.69 9.02
C VAL A 459 -5.55 -50.57 7.61
N GLU A 460 -5.59 -51.64 6.80
CA GLU A 460 -5.12 -51.60 5.41
C GLU A 460 -6.00 -50.69 4.52
N VAL A 461 -7.32 -50.65 4.76
CA VAL A 461 -8.25 -49.73 4.08
C VAL A 461 -8.02 -48.29 4.54
N GLU A 462 -7.90 -48.05 5.84
CA GLU A 462 -7.59 -46.71 6.38
C GLU A 462 -6.25 -46.18 5.85
N MET A 463 -5.20 -47.00 5.80
CA MET A 463 -3.89 -46.58 5.31
C MET A 463 -3.90 -46.27 3.80
N LYS A 464 -4.69 -47.00 3.00
CA LYS A 464 -4.94 -46.67 1.58
C LYS A 464 -5.69 -45.34 1.44
N ALA A 465 -6.73 -45.10 2.25
CA ALA A 465 -7.47 -43.84 2.24
C ALA A 465 -6.60 -42.64 2.66
N ALA A 466 -5.79 -42.81 3.71
CA ALA A 466 -4.83 -41.80 4.17
C ALA A 466 -3.75 -41.49 3.11
N ASN A 467 -3.23 -42.51 2.42
CA ASN A 467 -2.26 -42.29 1.35
C ASN A 467 -2.89 -41.60 0.12
N ALA A 468 -4.14 -41.92 -0.23
CA ALA A 468 -4.87 -41.20 -1.28
C ALA A 468 -5.10 -39.71 -0.92
N ALA A 469 -5.51 -39.43 0.33
CA ALA A 469 -5.65 -38.06 0.84
C ALA A 469 -4.31 -37.28 0.83
N LYS A 470 -3.20 -37.95 1.16
CA LYS A 470 -1.84 -37.41 1.06
C LYS A 470 -1.47 -37.03 -0.38
N GLU A 471 -1.71 -37.89 -1.37
CA GLU A 471 -1.37 -37.56 -2.77
C GLU A 471 -2.22 -36.39 -3.33
N VAL A 472 -3.48 -36.26 -2.90
CA VAL A 472 -4.31 -35.08 -3.18
C VAL A 472 -3.70 -33.82 -2.54
N ALA A 473 -3.30 -33.87 -1.27
CA ALA A 473 -2.68 -32.75 -0.57
C ALA A 473 -1.32 -32.34 -1.21
N VAL A 474 -0.48 -33.30 -1.60
CA VAL A 474 0.78 -33.05 -2.32
C VAL A 474 0.50 -32.38 -3.68
N SER A 475 -0.54 -32.82 -4.39
CA SER A 475 -0.94 -32.22 -5.67
C SER A 475 -1.43 -30.79 -5.52
N GLN A 476 -2.26 -30.51 -4.50
CA GLN A 476 -2.70 -29.15 -4.16
C GLN A 476 -1.51 -28.25 -3.78
N LEU A 477 -0.57 -28.76 -2.98
CA LEU A 477 0.65 -28.02 -2.61
C LEU A 477 1.50 -27.66 -3.84
N ARG A 478 1.65 -28.55 -4.84
CA ARG A 478 2.34 -28.24 -6.10
C ARG A 478 1.66 -27.14 -6.90
N ILE A 479 0.32 -27.13 -7.00
CA ILE A 479 -0.44 -26.06 -7.68
C ILE A 479 -0.20 -24.73 -6.96
N VAL A 480 -0.34 -24.73 -5.63
CA VAL A 480 -0.09 -23.57 -4.77
C VAL A 480 1.37 -23.10 -4.84
N GLU A 481 2.34 -24.00 -5.02
CA GLU A 481 3.75 -23.66 -5.27
C GLU A 481 3.99 -23.04 -6.65
N ALA A 482 3.37 -23.57 -7.72
CA ALA A 482 3.45 -23.00 -9.06
C ALA A 482 2.88 -21.57 -9.07
N GLU A 483 1.73 -21.36 -8.42
CA GLU A 483 1.14 -20.05 -8.15
C GLU A 483 2.10 -19.10 -7.41
N MET A 484 2.93 -19.61 -6.50
CA MET A 484 3.96 -18.82 -5.81
C MET A 484 4.95 -18.27 -6.82
N LYS A 485 5.45 -19.14 -7.70
CA LYS A 485 6.53 -18.82 -8.63
C LYS A 485 6.08 -17.85 -9.72
N THR A 486 4.90 -18.04 -10.32
CA THR A 486 4.39 -17.12 -11.36
C THR A 486 4.19 -15.71 -10.81
N GLN A 487 3.53 -15.59 -9.67
CA GLN A 487 3.16 -14.31 -9.08
C GLN A 487 4.30 -13.71 -8.22
N LEU A 488 5.42 -14.45 -8.04
CA LEU A 488 6.76 -13.98 -7.62
C LEU A 488 7.70 -13.67 -8.82
N ALA A 489 7.39 -14.15 -10.03
CA ALA A 489 8.14 -13.85 -11.25
C ALA A 489 7.64 -12.55 -11.89
N LEU A 490 6.31 -12.42 -11.98
CA LEU A 490 5.65 -11.12 -12.08
C LEU A 490 6.26 -10.18 -11.04
N ALA A 491 6.49 -10.67 -9.81
CA ALA A 491 7.04 -9.84 -8.74
C ALA A 491 8.40 -9.21 -8.96
N LYS A 492 9.32 -9.85 -9.68
CA LYS A 492 10.67 -9.25 -9.81
C LYS A 492 10.74 -8.24 -10.96
N LYS A 493 9.91 -8.41 -12.00
CA LYS A 493 9.65 -7.37 -13.01
C LYS A 493 8.92 -6.18 -12.37
N SER A 494 7.83 -6.49 -11.69
CA SER A 494 7.15 -5.58 -10.75
C SER A 494 7.88 -5.40 -9.42
N ARG A 495 9.21 -5.50 -9.44
CA ARG A 495 10.14 -4.94 -8.47
C ARG A 495 11.46 -4.54 -9.15
N GLN A 496 11.42 -4.10 -10.41
CA GLN A 496 12.55 -3.52 -11.13
C GLN A 496 12.24 -2.12 -11.67
N THR A 497 11.20 -1.95 -12.47
CA THR A 497 10.94 -0.70 -13.19
C THR A 497 10.72 0.56 -12.31
N VAL A 498 10.17 0.52 -11.08
CA VAL A 498 10.07 1.69 -10.17
C VAL A 498 11.44 2.14 -9.70
N GLU A 499 12.38 1.21 -9.58
CA GLU A 499 13.77 1.52 -9.22
C GLU A 499 14.45 2.31 -10.36
N GLU A 500 14.06 2.02 -11.61
CA GLU A 500 14.49 2.70 -12.82
C GLU A 500 13.74 4.04 -13.01
N GLU A 501 12.44 4.08 -12.72
CA GLU A 501 11.57 5.25 -12.75
C GLU A 501 11.88 6.29 -11.67
N VAL A 502 12.05 5.88 -10.41
CA VAL A 502 12.42 6.76 -9.29
C VAL A 502 13.81 7.33 -9.54
N LYS A 503 14.71 6.57 -10.18
CA LYS A 503 15.98 7.08 -10.68
C LYS A 503 15.77 8.16 -11.75
N ILE A 504 14.90 7.96 -12.75
CA ILE A 504 14.54 8.98 -13.75
C ILE A 504 13.90 10.22 -13.09
N ALA A 505 13.03 10.04 -12.09
CA ALA A 505 12.40 11.13 -11.35
C ALA A 505 13.42 11.91 -10.51
N ASN A 506 14.39 11.23 -9.90
CA ASN A 506 15.49 11.86 -9.17
C ASN A 506 16.44 12.61 -10.12
N GLU A 507 16.79 12.05 -11.27
CA GLU A 507 17.57 12.74 -12.30
C GLU A 507 16.86 14.02 -12.80
N LYS A 508 15.54 13.95 -13.04
CA LYS A 508 14.70 15.13 -13.35
C LYS A 508 14.69 16.16 -12.21
N LYS A 509 14.61 15.71 -10.95
CA LYS A 509 14.66 16.57 -9.75
C LYS A 509 15.98 17.33 -9.65
N GLU A 510 17.12 16.65 -9.80
CA GLU A 510 18.45 17.29 -9.75
C GLU A 510 18.63 18.36 -10.84
N VAL A 511 18.09 18.11 -12.04
CA VAL A 511 18.04 19.12 -13.13
C VAL A 511 17.14 20.30 -12.76
N ALA A 512 15.97 20.07 -12.17
CA ALA A 512 15.06 21.14 -11.74
C ALA A 512 15.68 22.00 -10.62
N GLU A 513 16.28 21.39 -9.60
CA GLU A 513 16.99 22.09 -8.52
C GLU A 513 18.22 22.86 -9.02
N SER A 514 18.90 22.36 -10.06
CA SER A 514 20.00 23.06 -10.72
C SER A 514 19.51 24.28 -11.50
N ARG A 515 18.38 24.17 -12.23
CA ARG A 515 17.75 25.31 -12.92
C ARG A 515 17.25 26.37 -11.92
N LEU A 516 16.68 25.95 -10.80
CA LEU A 516 16.22 26.86 -9.75
C LEU A 516 17.38 27.67 -9.16
N ARG A 517 18.53 27.03 -8.85
CA ARG A 517 19.75 27.73 -8.40
C ARG A 517 20.27 28.76 -9.40
N VAL A 518 20.19 28.49 -10.71
CA VAL A 518 20.57 29.46 -11.76
C VAL A 518 19.60 30.65 -11.80
N LEU A 519 18.30 30.41 -11.76
CA LEU A 519 17.29 31.48 -11.72
C LEU A 519 17.41 32.34 -10.47
N GLU A 520 17.71 31.75 -9.31
CA GLU A 520 17.95 32.48 -8.06
C GLU A 520 19.19 33.39 -8.15
N ALA A 521 20.27 32.92 -8.78
CA ALA A 521 21.46 33.72 -9.03
C ALA A 521 21.20 34.87 -10.04
N GLN A 522 20.41 34.62 -11.08
CA GLN A 522 19.96 35.67 -12.02
C GLN A 522 19.07 36.70 -11.31
N MET A 523 18.12 36.26 -10.49
CA MET A 523 17.25 37.14 -9.70
C MET A 523 18.08 38.03 -8.77
N LYS A 524 19.04 37.48 -8.02
CA LYS A 524 19.99 38.24 -7.18
C LYS A 524 20.79 39.27 -7.99
N THR A 525 21.25 38.89 -9.18
CA THR A 525 21.97 39.79 -10.11
C THR A 525 21.09 40.93 -10.61
N LEU A 526 19.82 40.66 -10.92
CA LEU A 526 18.86 41.69 -11.32
C LEU A 526 18.50 42.63 -10.17
N HIS A 527 18.34 42.13 -8.94
CA HIS A 527 18.09 42.98 -7.77
C HIS A 527 19.27 43.94 -7.51
N ALA A 528 20.51 43.47 -7.66
CA ALA A 528 21.69 44.35 -7.55
C ALA A 528 21.72 45.44 -8.64
N LYS A 529 21.29 45.13 -9.87
CA LYS A 529 21.15 46.12 -10.95
C LYS A 529 20.03 47.13 -10.68
N VAL A 530 18.88 46.67 -10.18
CA VAL A 530 17.76 47.55 -9.80
C VAL A 530 18.19 48.52 -8.71
N ALA A 531 18.81 48.04 -7.63
CA ALA A 531 19.31 48.91 -6.55
C ALA A 531 20.34 49.95 -7.06
N SER A 532 21.23 49.56 -7.97
CA SER A 532 22.18 50.48 -8.60
C SER A 532 21.51 51.53 -9.49
N LEU A 533 20.40 51.20 -10.15
CA LEU A 533 19.62 52.15 -10.96
C LEU A 533 18.76 53.06 -10.09
N GLU A 534 18.21 52.55 -8.97
CA GLU A 534 17.50 53.35 -7.97
C GLU A 534 18.42 54.39 -7.32
N GLU A 535 19.67 54.02 -6.99
CA GLU A 535 20.68 54.97 -6.50
C GLU A 535 21.01 56.07 -7.52
N GLU A 536 21.13 55.74 -8.80
CA GLU A 536 21.46 56.71 -9.86
C GLU A 536 20.26 57.63 -10.19
N VAL A 537 19.03 57.08 -10.20
CA VAL A 537 17.80 57.86 -10.31
C VAL A 537 17.65 58.83 -9.14
N GLU A 538 18.03 58.44 -7.92
CA GLU A 538 17.99 59.33 -6.76
C GLU A 538 19.07 60.42 -6.84
N LYS A 539 20.29 60.12 -7.31
CA LYS A 539 21.30 61.16 -7.61
C LYS A 539 20.74 62.20 -8.58
N GLU A 540 20.18 61.75 -9.71
CA GLU A 540 19.63 62.63 -10.74
C GLU A 540 18.43 63.45 -10.24
N ARG A 541 17.56 62.88 -9.38
CA ARG A 541 16.54 63.68 -8.66
C ARG A 541 17.19 64.80 -7.85
N THR A 542 18.19 64.52 -7.02
CA THR A 542 18.85 65.59 -6.25
C THR A 542 19.61 66.60 -7.12
N LEU A 543 20.04 66.24 -8.34
CA LEU A 543 20.64 67.18 -9.31
C LEU A 543 19.55 68.05 -9.96
N SER A 544 18.44 67.43 -10.38
CA SER A 544 17.26 68.12 -10.90
C SER A 544 16.70 69.13 -9.89
N ASP A 545 16.57 68.76 -8.61
CA ASP A 545 16.13 69.66 -7.54
C ASP A 545 17.10 70.84 -7.36
N LYS A 546 18.42 70.58 -7.33
CA LYS A 546 19.44 71.66 -7.27
C LYS A 546 19.29 72.60 -8.46
N ASN A 547 19.20 72.06 -9.68
CA ASN A 547 19.00 72.81 -10.91
C ASN A 547 17.70 73.63 -10.87
N PHE A 548 16.60 73.07 -10.37
CA PHE A 548 15.34 73.78 -10.17
C PHE A 548 15.49 74.97 -9.21
N THR A 549 16.20 74.81 -8.08
CA THR A 549 16.48 75.95 -7.18
C THR A 549 17.37 77.02 -7.82
N VAL A 550 18.28 76.65 -8.72
CA VAL A 550 19.11 77.62 -9.48
C VAL A 550 18.26 78.35 -10.52
N CYS A 551 17.45 77.64 -11.30
CA CYS A 551 16.51 78.23 -12.25
C CYS A 551 15.51 79.18 -11.58
N GLN A 552 15.00 78.83 -10.40
CA GLN A 552 14.09 79.69 -9.65
C GLN A 552 14.82 80.94 -9.11
N LYS A 553 16.04 80.83 -8.56
CA LYS A 553 16.87 82.00 -8.18
C LYS A 553 17.13 82.94 -9.36
N LEU A 554 17.55 82.41 -10.51
CA LEU A 554 17.81 83.21 -11.72
C LEU A 554 16.54 83.91 -12.24
N LYS A 555 15.38 83.24 -12.14
CA LYS A 555 14.07 83.82 -12.49
C LYS A 555 13.65 84.94 -11.53
N ASP A 556 13.95 84.81 -10.24
CA ASP A 556 13.69 85.85 -9.25
C ASP A 556 14.67 87.04 -9.38
N GLU A 557 15.94 86.78 -9.70
CA GLU A 557 16.94 87.80 -10.04
C GLU A 557 16.59 88.55 -11.33
N LEU A 558 16.18 87.85 -12.39
CA LEU A 558 15.73 88.45 -13.65
C LEU A 558 14.46 89.30 -13.41
N SER A 559 13.55 88.82 -12.55
CA SER A 559 12.38 89.60 -12.12
C SER A 559 12.80 90.86 -11.36
N LYS A 560 13.73 90.77 -10.41
CA LYS A 560 14.30 91.93 -9.69
C LYS A 560 14.94 92.93 -10.66
N MET A 561 15.83 92.48 -11.54
CA MET A 561 16.49 93.32 -12.55
C MET A 561 15.46 94.00 -13.49
N LYS A 562 14.38 93.31 -13.84
CA LYS A 562 13.26 93.85 -14.63
C LYS A 562 12.45 94.91 -13.88
N HIS A 563 12.32 94.81 -12.55
CA HIS A 563 11.73 95.86 -11.72
C HIS A 563 12.69 97.05 -11.53
N GLU A 564 13.99 96.79 -11.34
CA GLU A 564 15.01 97.83 -11.19
C GLU A 564 15.21 98.64 -12.48
N ALA A 565 15.27 97.98 -13.65
CA ALA A 565 15.33 98.65 -14.95
C ALA A 565 14.09 99.53 -15.23
N LYS A 566 12.89 99.11 -14.78
CA LYS A 566 11.69 99.95 -14.83
C LYS A 566 11.81 101.19 -13.95
N LEU A 567 12.25 101.02 -12.70
CA LEU A 567 12.48 102.14 -11.77
C LEU A 567 13.53 103.13 -12.30
N GLN A 568 14.62 102.62 -12.90
CA GLN A 568 15.63 103.47 -13.54
C GLN A 568 15.07 104.20 -14.78
N HIS A 569 14.23 103.54 -15.59
CA HIS A 569 13.57 104.18 -16.73
C HIS A 569 12.58 105.28 -16.29
N GLU A 570 11.78 105.03 -15.25
CA GLU A 570 10.85 105.99 -14.66
C GLU A 570 11.58 107.18 -14.02
N ALA A 571 12.67 106.93 -13.28
CA ALA A 571 13.54 107.99 -12.76
C ALA A 571 14.26 108.78 -13.87
N ASN A 572 14.55 108.16 -15.01
CA ASN A 572 15.09 108.85 -16.18
C ASN A 572 14.03 109.71 -16.88
N LEU A 573 12.78 109.24 -16.99
CA LEU A 573 11.65 110.04 -17.47
C LEU A 573 11.37 111.24 -16.56
N GLN A 574 11.42 111.06 -15.23
CA GLN A 574 11.35 112.18 -14.28
C GLN A 574 12.51 113.16 -14.45
N ARG A 575 13.76 112.67 -14.60
CA ARG A 575 14.92 113.55 -14.85
C ARG A 575 14.81 114.32 -16.17
N LEU A 576 14.32 113.69 -17.24
CA LEU A 576 14.05 114.34 -18.52
C LEU A 576 12.91 115.36 -18.43
N SER A 577 11.86 115.08 -17.67
CA SER A 577 10.77 116.02 -17.39
C SER A 577 11.29 117.25 -16.63
N ASN A 578 12.09 117.03 -15.58
CA ASN A 578 12.67 118.09 -14.76
C ASN A 578 13.68 118.94 -15.55
N SER A 579 14.56 118.33 -16.36
CA SER A 579 15.54 119.08 -17.16
C SER A 579 14.88 119.83 -18.33
N ASN A 580 13.82 119.29 -18.93
CA ASN A 580 13.00 120.01 -19.90
C ASN A 580 12.28 121.21 -19.25
N GLY A 581 11.79 121.05 -18.00
CA GLY A 581 11.29 122.17 -17.20
C GLY A 581 12.35 123.24 -16.93
N GLU A 582 13.56 122.85 -16.55
CA GLU A 582 14.68 123.78 -16.30
C GLU A 582 15.13 124.50 -17.59
N LEU A 583 15.21 123.78 -18.72
CA LEU A 583 15.48 124.37 -20.04
C LEU A 583 14.39 125.35 -20.47
N LYS A 584 13.11 125.02 -20.22
CA LYS A 584 11.99 125.92 -20.50
C LYS A 584 12.06 127.20 -19.65
N ILE A 585 12.37 127.08 -18.35
CA ILE A 585 12.59 128.25 -17.47
C ILE A 585 13.78 129.11 -17.96
N LYS A 586 14.87 128.49 -18.44
CA LYS A 586 15.99 129.22 -19.04
C LYS A 586 15.58 129.95 -20.33
N GLN A 587 14.85 129.27 -21.22
CA GLN A 587 14.35 129.86 -22.46
C GLN A 587 13.38 131.03 -22.18
N GLU A 588 12.43 130.88 -21.26
CA GLU A 588 11.51 131.94 -20.85
C GLU A 588 12.26 133.14 -20.23
N LYS A 589 13.32 132.90 -19.46
CA LYS A 589 14.18 133.94 -18.89
C LYS A 589 15.01 134.68 -19.94
N GLU A 590 15.56 133.97 -20.93
CA GLU A 590 16.27 134.59 -22.06
C GLU A 590 15.32 135.40 -22.95
N LEU A 591 14.12 134.90 -23.20
CA LEU A 591 13.09 135.57 -24.00
C LEU A 591 12.58 136.84 -23.29
N ALA A 592 12.42 136.82 -21.96
CA ALA A 592 12.17 138.01 -21.15
C ALA A 592 13.34 139.02 -21.21
N GLY A 593 14.59 138.54 -21.14
CA GLY A 593 15.78 139.39 -21.30
C GLY A 593 15.89 140.03 -22.69
N ALA A 594 15.50 139.31 -23.74
CA ALA A 594 15.40 139.83 -25.10
C ALA A 594 14.29 140.88 -25.24
N ALA A 595 13.12 140.66 -24.61
CA ALA A 595 12.02 141.62 -24.62
C ALA A 595 12.39 142.96 -23.94
N ILE A 596 13.16 142.93 -22.84
CA ILE A 596 13.68 144.15 -22.19
C ILE A 596 14.59 144.93 -23.16
N LYS A 597 15.57 144.27 -23.77
CA LYS A 597 16.49 144.90 -24.74
C LYS A 597 15.76 145.42 -25.99
N PHE A 598 14.70 144.74 -26.43
CA PHE A 598 13.86 145.20 -27.53
C PHE A 598 13.11 146.49 -27.17
N ALA A 599 12.58 146.59 -25.95
CA ALA A 599 11.94 147.82 -25.44
C ALA A 599 12.95 148.99 -25.29
N GLU A 600 14.22 148.71 -24.98
CA GLU A 600 15.29 149.72 -25.01
C GLU A 600 15.59 150.18 -26.45
N CYS A 601 15.72 149.26 -27.41
CA CYS A 601 15.88 149.60 -28.83
C CYS A 601 14.71 150.46 -29.36
N GLN A 602 13.46 150.15 -28.99
CA GLN A 602 12.31 150.97 -29.38
C GLN A 602 12.39 152.41 -28.85
N LYS A 603 12.86 152.62 -27.61
CA LYS A 603 13.09 153.96 -27.05
C LYS A 603 14.16 154.74 -27.83
N THR A 604 15.27 154.08 -28.20
CA THR A 604 16.35 154.70 -28.99
C THR A 604 15.87 155.15 -30.37
N ILE A 605 15.06 154.32 -31.04
CA ILE A 605 14.45 154.65 -32.34
C ILE A 605 13.51 155.86 -32.22
N ALA A 606 12.68 155.92 -31.17
CA ALA A 606 11.79 157.05 -30.92
C ALA A 606 12.56 158.37 -30.70
N SER A 607 13.68 158.34 -29.98
CA SER A 607 14.54 159.51 -29.74
C SER A 607 15.16 160.07 -31.04
N LEU A 608 15.73 159.19 -31.87
CA LEU A 608 16.30 159.59 -33.18
C LEU A 608 15.23 160.16 -34.12
N GLY A 609 14.04 159.57 -34.13
CA GLY A 609 12.88 160.06 -34.90
C GLY A 609 12.33 161.41 -34.47
N GLN A 610 12.76 161.95 -33.31
CA GLN A 610 12.40 163.29 -32.84
C GLN A 610 13.48 164.33 -33.19
N GLN A 611 14.76 163.95 -33.15
CA GLN A 611 15.87 164.84 -33.53
C GLN A 611 15.85 165.21 -35.02
N LEU A 612 15.63 164.22 -35.91
CA LEU A 612 15.65 164.41 -37.37
C LEU A 612 14.54 165.33 -37.93
N ARG A 613 13.53 165.69 -37.12
CA ARG A 613 12.43 166.58 -37.53
C ARG A 613 12.69 168.07 -37.28
N SER A 614 13.88 168.44 -36.81
CA SER A 614 14.18 169.79 -36.29
C SER A 614 15.20 170.60 -37.12
N LEU A 615 15.70 170.07 -38.25
CA LEU A 615 16.88 170.60 -38.96
C LEU A 615 16.74 170.51 -40.50
N ALA A 616 15.79 171.25 -41.07
CA ALA A 616 15.58 171.29 -42.53
C ALA A 616 15.18 172.70 -43.03
N THR A 617 16.17 173.48 -43.46
CA THR A 617 16.02 174.73 -44.24
C THR A 617 17.28 175.01 -45.05
N LEU A 618 17.15 175.20 -46.38
CA LEU A 618 18.18 175.66 -47.33
C LEU A 618 19.35 174.67 -47.54
N ASP A 619 19.35 173.78 -48.54
CA ASP A 619 19.39 173.93 -50.02
C ASP A 619 20.85 174.07 -50.54
N ASP A 620 21.39 173.15 -51.36
CA ASP A 620 21.22 172.89 -52.82
C ASP A 620 22.38 173.59 -53.61
N PHE A 621 23.02 173.07 -54.67
CA PHE A 621 22.49 172.53 -55.93
C PHE A 621 23.50 171.67 -56.72
N LEU A 622 23.03 171.09 -57.84
CA LEU A 622 23.72 170.44 -58.99
C LEU A 622 23.96 168.91 -58.84
N ILE A 623 23.56 168.02 -59.78
CA ILE A 623 22.95 168.18 -61.14
C ILE A 623 22.08 166.93 -61.50
N ASP A 624 21.15 167.09 -62.45
CA ASP A 624 20.28 166.06 -63.11
C ASP A 624 21.04 164.82 -63.68
N SER A 625 20.41 163.66 -64.03
CA SER A 625 19.16 163.50 -64.79
C SER A 625 18.54 162.07 -64.77
N ASP A 626 17.19 162.00 -64.78
CA ASP A 626 16.25 160.98 -65.35
C ASP A 626 16.21 159.46 -64.93
N LYS A 627 15.02 159.05 -64.42
CA LYS A 627 14.27 157.74 -64.60
C LYS A 627 14.74 156.40 -63.95
N PRO A 628 13.86 155.37 -63.78
CA PRO A 628 12.37 155.31 -63.77
C PRO A 628 11.69 154.40 -62.66
N LEU A 629 10.34 154.53 -62.53
CA LEU A 629 9.19 153.57 -62.29
C LEU A 629 9.43 152.07 -61.90
N ASP A 630 8.51 151.25 -61.31
CA ASP A 630 7.04 151.32 -61.07
C ASP A 630 6.47 150.34 -59.96
N LEU A 631 5.11 150.24 -59.82
CA LEU A 631 4.23 149.42 -58.91
C LEU A 631 4.45 147.87 -58.87
N THR A 632 3.84 146.99 -58.01
CA THR A 632 2.61 146.94 -57.14
C THR A 632 2.86 146.01 -55.89
N GLY A 633 1.97 145.36 -55.08
CA GLY A 633 0.51 145.09 -54.97
C GLY A 633 0.15 144.13 -53.77
N ASP A 634 -1.12 143.66 -53.61
CA ASP A 634 -1.64 142.80 -52.49
C ASP A 634 -2.75 141.79 -52.96
N GLY A 635 -3.14 140.74 -52.19
CA GLY A 635 -4.19 139.75 -52.60
C GLY A 635 -4.52 138.54 -51.66
N LEU A 636 -5.66 137.86 -51.89
CA LEU A 636 -6.35 136.96 -50.92
C LEU A 636 -6.83 135.56 -51.45
N GLN A 637 -6.86 134.55 -50.56
CA GLN A 637 -7.72 133.34 -50.47
C GLN A 637 -7.87 132.25 -51.60
N SER A 638 -7.43 131.02 -51.25
CA SER A 638 -8.21 129.74 -51.24
C SER A 638 -8.16 128.68 -52.39
N SER A 639 -7.96 127.42 -51.95
CA SER A 639 -8.80 126.21 -52.24
C SER A 639 -8.31 125.05 -53.16
N LYS A 640 -8.57 123.83 -52.65
CA LYS A 640 -8.65 122.47 -53.28
C LYS A 640 -7.39 121.64 -53.64
N ASN A 641 -7.40 120.44 -53.05
CA ASN A 641 -6.92 119.12 -53.52
C ASN A 641 -5.40 118.91 -53.73
N GLY A 642 -4.82 117.77 -53.35
CA GLY A 642 -5.37 116.56 -52.69
C GLY A 642 -4.24 115.58 -52.31
N GLU A 643 -4.61 114.36 -51.85
CA GLU A 643 -3.71 113.26 -51.42
C GLU A 643 -2.91 113.57 -50.12
N GLN A 644 -3.02 112.89 -48.96
CA GLN A 644 -3.53 111.55 -48.58
C GLN A 644 -2.80 110.43 -49.34
N TRP A 645 -1.98 109.58 -48.71
CA TRP A 645 -2.32 108.53 -47.72
C TRP A 645 -1.49 108.69 -46.41
N ASN A 646 -2.07 108.56 -45.20
CA ASN A 646 -2.51 107.33 -44.50
C ASN A 646 -1.35 106.35 -44.18
N LEU A 647 -1.02 106.10 -42.89
CA LEU A 647 -1.60 105.07 -41.96
C LEU A 647 -1.19 103.61 -42.35
N HIS A 648 -0.96 102.65 -41.45
CA HIS A 648 -1.26 102.52 -40.01
C HIS A 648 -0.39 101.42 -39.35
N SER A 649 -0.27 101.43 -38.00
CA SER A 649 -0.31 100.25 -37.08
C SER A 649 0.71 99.07 -37.20
N SER A 650 1.33 98.62 -36.09
CA SER A 650 0.90 97.50 -35.19
C SER A 650 1.50 96.14 -35.58
N ASP A 651 1.70 95.15 -34.69
CA ASP A 651 1.50 95.08 -33.22
C ASP A 651 2.46 94.06 -32.57
N SER A 652 2.34 93.87 -31.25
CA SER A 652 3.13 92.94 -30.43
C SER A 652 2.70 91.48 -30.48
N CYS A 653 3.66 90.56 -30.34
CA CYS A 653 3.58 89.30 -29.57
C CYS A 653 5.02 88.97 -29.09
N PHE A 654 5.36 88.48 -27.88
CA PHE A 654 4.65 87.69 -26.87
C PHE A 654 4.28 86.26 -27.31
N VAL A 655 5.13 85.31 -26.93
CA VAL A 655 4.80 83.89 -26.67
C VAL A 655 5.32 83.57 -25.26
N LYS A 656 4.77 82.53 -24.62
CA LYS A 656 4.93 82.20 -23.21
C LYS A 656 5.12 80.69 -23.05
#